data_AF-A0A8K0VAA5-F1
#
_entry.id   AF-A0A8K0VAA5-F1
#
_cell.length_a   1.000
_cell.length_b   1.000
_cell.length_c   1.000
_cell.angle_alpha   90.00
_cell.angle_beta   90.00
_cell.angle_gamma   90.00
#
_symmetry.space_group_name_H-M   'P 1'
#
loop_
_entity.id
_entity.type
_entity.pdbx_description
1 polymer ?
#
loop_
_entity_poly.entity_id
_entity_poly.type
_entity_poly.pdbx_seq_one_letter_code
_entity_poly.pdbx_strand_id
1 'polypeptide(L)'
;MQEVAHDLMGGQVSLSIREVDPADYDWTPALEQPMPAPPAAPAEAPLLRPMTESGSWSGPFFEGAALLDAEGEARRPVIIASWSPALASLATGMEWQIRLAGETDVILHGSIQTVAAGRAEISAGILPGASYEARLTPVAPAMRVQASAWEPVTVPDVRLGFPDVQTEIAASLTLLRDWIDGGVTDLPSALTDLLDRLGQTIPRVTSAEQVIEDIALELLGARIEVDFLAQRGVDAGIYVDPESGQVRIAGIETLENRQSAAEIRVDGIAAEIELRATFSYVNQAITDALLDPSQIPIVEGLQLQVSDALLLLDAQTAEIAAKASALVVEGLVASVSQAELDIDALEAEIALRVTSADFDLLGDRVNTAEVQLSALDVPSITFTVQQTRRQTADLDDAALVTLEDLLTGYADRQAIREATASAQIQLKSSVDEALAAEASARIAVDTALGNLASLVATEYYSRSDTDAAIAAATLLLKTTMEGPGGSVGSLAANLSTNYSTTVAVNAAIADALTRLDASYDGSAARGQFRITAEAGPAGAHTRIGLSVAATAAAAAASEASLFIEAISGGRSRILLDGDLVAILNGAGGAEAPFIVTGGEVHLRKAMIKEADIDTLKLAGQSVTIPVAVYQPGSFRPATGDGTYMVGARILSEGYPTVISFGCQMGGSGYSEAEFYLRRNGTIIHSLAAGTGPLGASQSVFTEFVDADPGTGSVAYTVSAVHGVSAVNRGFPSPIISRRSMRLTQTKR
;
A
#
# COMPACT_ATOMS: atom_id res chain seq x y z
N MET A 1 59.43 19.39 -21.80
CA MET A 1 60.13 18.11 -21.55
C MET A 1 59.20 17.26 -20.69
N GLN A 2 58.64 16.17 -21.22
CA GLN A 2 57.69 15.31 -20.50
C GLN A 2 58.43 14.10 -19.93
N GLU A 3 58.30 13.88 -18.62
CA GLU A 3 58.78 12.67 -17.94
C GLU A 3 57.55 11.87 -17.51
N VAL A 4 57.45 10.62 -17.99
CA VAL A 4 56.37 9.69 -17.65
C VAL A 4 56.99 8.58 -16.81
N ALA A 5 56.51 8.44 -15.58
CA ALA A 5 56.88 7.34 -14.70
C ALA A 5 55.69 6.38 -14.57
N HIS A 6 55.98 5.08 -14.73
CA HIS A 6 55.01 4.01 -14.62
C HIS A 6 55.32 3.15 -13.39
N ASP A 7 54.39 3.07 -12.44
CA ASP A 7 54.44 2.06 -11.38
C ASP A 7 53.75 0.78 -11.88
N LEU A 8 54.57 -0.20 -12.26
CA LEU A 8 54.11 -1.44 -12.89
C LEU A 8 53.43 -2.42 -11.93
N MET A 9 53.42 -2.18 -10.61
CA MET A 9 52.66 -3.02 -9.67
C MET A 9 51.31 -2.42 -9.25
N GLY A 10 51.12 -1.10 -9.38
CA GLY A 10 49.87 -0.41 -9.03
C GLY A 10 49.01 0.04 -10.22
N GLY A 11 49.52 -0.03 -11.46
CA GLY A 11 48.78 0.36 -12.67
C GLY A 11 48.48 1.86 -12.80
N GLN A 12 49.13 2.72 -11.99
CA GLN A 12 49.01 4.17 -12.11
C GLN A 12 50.12 4.77 -12.99
N VAL A 13 49.72 5.67 -13.88
CA VAL A 13 50.61 6.47 -14.73
C VAL A 13 50.50 7.91 -14.28
N SER A 14 51.60 8.48 -13.78
CA SER A 14 51.67 9.91 -13.46
C SER A 14 52.35 10.66 -14.60
N LEU A 15 51.64 11.62 -15.19
CA LEU A 15 52.14 12.50 -16.25
C LEU A 15 52.33 13.91 -15.70
N SER A 16 53.57 14.41 -15.71
CA SER A 16 53.89 15.80 -15.38
C SER A 16 54.16 16.58 -16.66
N ILE A 17 53.30 17.56 -16.98
CA ILE A 17 53.47 18.44 -18.14
C ILE A 17 53.73 19.85 -17.63
N ARG A 18 54.86 20.43 -18.05
CA ARG A 18 55.16 21.86 -17.90
C ARG A 18 55.08 22.50 -19.27
N GLU A 19 54.04 23.29 -19.50
CA GLU A 19 53.92 24.13 -20.70
C GLU A 19 54.92 25.30 -20.58
N VAL A 20 55.66 25.55 -21.66
CA VAL A 20 56.69 26.58 -21.81
C VAL A 20 56.15 27.58 -22.84
N ASP A 21 56.23 28.87 -22.53
CA ASP A 21 55.65 29.97 -23.31
C ASP A 21 56.29 30.06 -24.72
N PRO A 22 55.50 30.20 -25.81
CA PRO A 22 56.01 30.27 -27.18
C PRO A 22 56.96 31.44 -27.50
N ALA A 23 57.18 32.36 -26.57
CA ALA A 23 58.13 33.48 -26.71
C ALA A 23 59.61 33.12 -26.48
N ASP A 24 59.92 31.90 -26.03
CA ASP A 24 61.29 31.51 -25.61
C ASP A 24 62.26 31.14 -26.76
N TYR A 25 61.87 31.24 -28.03
CA TYR A 25 62.77 30.98 -29.18
C TYR A 25 62.74 32.11 -30.22
N ASP A 26 63.63 33.09 -30.03
CA ASP A 26 64.03 34.07 -31.06
C ASP A 26 64.81 33.34 -32.17
N TRP A 27 64.16 33.10 -33.31
CA TRP A 27 64.83 32.64 -34.53
C TRP A 27 65.82 33.70 -35.02
N THR A 28 67.10 33.33 -35.17
CA THR A 28 68.16 34.22 -35.68
C THR A 28 68.70 33.73 -37.03
N PRO A 29 68.96 34.63 -38.01
CA PRO A 29 69.40 34.27 -39.37
C PRO A 29 70.72 33.48 -39.46
N ALA A 30 71.48 33.38 -38.37
CA ALA A 30 72.73 32.61 -38.32
C ALA A 30 72.51 31.09 -38.27
N LEU A 31 71.27 30.62 -38.03
CA LEU A 31 70.89 29.20 -38.01
C LEU A 31 70.18 28.74 -39.30
N GLU A 32 70.14 29.59 -40.34
CA GLU A 32 69.63 29.23 -41.66
C GLU A 32 70.67 28.36 -42.39
N GLN A 33 70.41 27.05 -42.47
CA GLN A 33 71.29 26.13 -43.19
C GLN A 33 71.08 26.25 -44.71
N PRO A 34 72.16 26.31 -45.51
CA PRO A 34 72.09 26.43 -46.96
C PRO A 34 71.42 25.20 -47.59
N MET A 35 70.45 25.44 -48.46
CA MET A 35 69.71 24.42 -49.19
C MET A 35 70.66 23.53 -50.02
N PRO A 36 70.73 22.20 -49.77
CA PRO A 36 71.47 21.29 -50.62
C PRO A 36 70.83 21.24 -52.02
N ALA A 37 71.68 21.21 -53.05
CA ALA A 37 71.28 21.10 -54.46
C ALA A 37 70.24 19.98 -54.70
N PRO A 38 69.29 20.15 -55.64
CA PRO A 38 68.25 19.15 -55.90
C PRO A 38 68.86 17.80 -56.28
N PRO A 39 68.47 16.69 -55.63
CA PRO A 39 68.82 15.36 -56.10
C PRO A 39 68.20 15.13 -57.48
N ALA A 40 68.97 14.46 -58.35
CA ALA A 40 68.60 14.09 -59.72
C ALA A 40 67.16 13.56 -59.82
N ALA A 41 66.46 13.94 -60.90
CA ALA A 41 65.12 13.47 -61.21
C ALA A 41 65.00 11.95 -60.98
N PRO A 42 64.15 11.50 -60.03
CA PRO A 42 63.71 10.12 -60.01
C PRO A 42 62.92 9.87 -61.30
N ALA A 43 63.12 8.69 -61.89
CA ALA A 43 62.57 8.26 -63.17
C ALA A 43 61.13 8.77 -63.43
N GLU A 44 60.84 9.17 -64.67
CA GLU A 44 59.47 9.40 -65.15
C GLU A 44 58.54 8.39 -64.48
N ALA A 45 57.58 8.88 -63.68
CA ALA A 45 56.48 8.05 -63.21
C ALA A 45 55.93 7.36 -64.46
N PRO A 46 55.80 6.01 -64.47
CA PRO A 46 55.29 5.33 -65.64
C PRO A 46 53.97 6.01 -65.98
N LEU A 47 53.85 6.54 -67.20
CA LEU A 47 52.57 7.00 -67.71
C LEU A 47 51.60 5.85 -67.43
N LEU A 48 50.66 6.07 -66.51
CA LEU A 48 49.61 5.12 -66.19
C LEU A 48 48.94 4.82 -67.52
N ARG A 49 49.23 3.65 -68.10
CA ARG A 49 48.58 3.23 -69.33
C ARG A 49 47.10 3.10 -68.96
N PRO A 50 46.21 3.91 -69.53
CA PRO A 50 44.80 3.66 -69.37
C PRO A 50 44.55 2.27 -69.95
N MET A 51 43.76 1.46 -69.26
CA MET A 51 43.22 0.22 -69.81
C MET A 51 42.17 0.60 -70.86
N THR A 52 42.63 1.20 -71.97
CA THR A 52 41.82 1.53 -73.13
C THR A 52 42.42 0.84 -74.34
N GLU A 53 41.52 0.10 -74.99
CA GLU A 53 41.63 -0.49 -76.32
C GLU A 53 42.36 -1.84 -76.41
N SER A 54 41.54 -2.84 -76.73
CA SER A 54 41.89 -4.24 -77.02
C SER A 54 42.19 -5.14 -75.83
N GLY A 55 41.26 -5.17 -74.88
CA GLY A 55 41.16 -6.22 -73.89
C GLY A 55 40.00 -5.91 -72.97
N SER A 56 38.76 -5.99 -73.50
CA SER A 56 37.57 -6.14 -72.66
C SER A 56 37.95 -7.18 -71.60
N TRP A 57 38.11 -6.78 -70.33
CA TRP A 57 37.92 -7.77 -69.30
C TRP A 57 36.45 -8.13 -69.46
N SER A 58 36.23 -9.25 -70.17
CA SER A 58 34.93 -9.86 -70.38
C SER A 58 34.25 -9.81 -69.04
N GLY A 59 33.18 -9.01 -68.99
CA GLY A 59 32.63 -8.50 -67.74
C GLY A 59 32.52 -9.61 -66.70
N PRO A 60 32.76 -9.31 -65.42
CA PRO A 60 32.57 -10.29 -64.37
C PRO A 60 31.19 -10.92 -64.54
N PHE A 61 31.13 -12.25 -64.53
CA PHE A 61 29.87 -12.95 -64.59
C PHE A 61 29.44 -13.30 -63.18
N PHE A 62 28.22 -12.93 -62.84
CA PHE A 62 27.62 -13.21 -61.56
C PHE A 62 26.47 -14.19 -61.73
N GLU A 63 26.48 -15.24 -60.93
CA GLU A 63 25.46 -16.27 -60.94
C GLU A 63 24.87 -16.41 -59.54
N GLY A 64 23.53 -16.44 -59.47
CA GLY A 64 22.86 -16.87 -58.26
C GLY A 64 22.86 -18.40 -58.21
N ALA A 65 23.46 -18.96 -57.16
CA ALA A 65 23.54 -20.40 -56.95
C ALA A 65 23.07 -20.76 -55.53
N ALA A 66 23.05 -22.06 -55.24
CA ALA A 66 22.78 -22.58 -53.92
C ALA A 66 24.01 -23.31 -53.36
N LEU A 67 24.32 -23.09 -52.08
CA LEU A 67 25.26 -23.93 -51.35
C LEU A 67 24.55 -25.25 -51.02
N LEU A 68 25.16 -26.35 -51.44
CA LEU A 68 24.66 -27.69 -51.21
C LEU A 68 25.28 -28.29 -49.94
N ASP A 69 24.54 -29.15 -49.25
CA ASP A 69 25.09 -29.98 -48.17
C ASP A 69 25.81 -31.23 -48.70
N ALA A 70 26.22 -32.12 -47.78
CA ALA A 70 26.92 -33.37 -48.13
C ALA A 70 26.03 -34.35 -48.91
N GLU A 71 24.71 -34.22 -48.79
CA GLU A 71 23.69 -35.03 -49.45
C GLU A 71 23.26 -34.43 -50.80
N GLY A 72 23.74 -33.23 -51.15
CA GLY A 72 23.45 -32.53 -52.40
C GLY A 72 22.22 -31.63 -52.36
N GLU A 73 21.62 -31.40 -51.19
CA GLU A 73 20.44 -30.55 -51.01
C GLU A 73 20.83 -29.08 -50.83
N ALA A 74 20.06 -28.18 -51.46
CA ALA A 74 20.29 -26.75 -51.40
C ALA A 74 19.94 -26.19 -50.01
N ARG A 75 20.92 -25.59 -49.32
CA ARG A 75 20.76 -25.06 -47.96
C ARG A 75 20.71 -23.54 -47.88
N ARG A 76 21.46 -22.84 -48.72
CA ARG A 76 21.58 -21.37 -48.66
C ARG A 76 21.78 -20.77 -50.04
N PRO A 77 21.19 -19.59 -50.35
CA PRO A 77 21.50 -18.87 -51.56
C PRO A 77 22.91 -18.27 -51.47
N VAL A 78 23.60 -18.21 -52.61
CA VAL A 78 24.94 -17.64 -52.75
C VAL A 78 25.04 -16.93 -54.09
N ILE A 79 25.81 -15.84 -54.13
CA ILE A 79 26.20 -15.21 -55.39
C ILE A 79 27.63 -15.65 -55.71
N ILE A 80 27.82 -16.28 -56.86
CA ILE A 80 29.13 -16.66 -57.37
C ILE A 80 29.57 -15.58 -58.34
N ALA A 81 30.64 -14.87 -57.99
CA ALA A 81 31.30 -13.94 -58.89
C ALA A 81 32.44 -14.66 -59.61
N SER A 82 32.52 -14.54 -60.93
CA SER A 82 33.57 -15.15 -61.75
C SER A 82 34.23 -14.14 -62.66
N TRP A 83 35.54 -14.31 -62.87
CA TRP A 83 36.38 -13.41 -63.64
C TRP A 83 37.53 -14.15 -64.31
N SER A 84 38.21 -13.48 -65.25
CA SER A 84 39.35 -14.09 -65.92
C SER A 84 40.54 -14.23 -64.96
N PRO A 85 41.08 -15.45 -64.72
CA PRO A 85 42.25 -15.64 -63.86
C PRO A 85 43.50 -14.89 -64.34
N ALA A 86 43.55 -14.53 -65.63
CA ALA A 86 44.65 -13.73 -66.20
C ALA A 86 44.81 -12.35 -65.51
N LEU A 87 43.76 -11.84 -64.85
CA LEU A 87 43.81 -10.61 -64.05
C LEU A 87 44.77 -10.69 -62.87
N ALA A 88 45.14 -11.88 -62.40
CA ALA A 88 46.10 -12.02 -61.30
C ALA A 88 47.51 -11.49 -61.64
N SER A 89 47.83 -11.35 -62.93
CA SER A 89 49.06 -10.71 -63.38
C SER A 89 49.03 -9.18 -63.29
N LEU A 90 47.85 -8.59 -63.07
CA LEU A 90 47.59 -7.16 -63.17
C LEU A 90 46.97 -6.54 -61.90
N ALA A 91 46.17 -7.30 -61.15
CA ALA A 91 45.47 -6.86 -59.95
C ALA A 91 45.89 -7.69 -58.72
N THR A 92 46.04 -7.04 -57.57
CA THR A 92 46.40 -7.65 -56.29
C THR A 92 45.19 -8.07 -55.46
N GLY A 93 44.00 -7.59 -55.82
CA GLY A 93 42.74 -7.95 -55.17
C GLY A 93 41.53 -7.59 -56.05
N MET A 94 40.34 -8.01 -55.62
CA MET A 94 39.05 -7.68 -56.21
C MET A 94 38.11 -7.16 -55.12
N GLU A 95 37.54 -5.97 -55.30
CA GLU A 95 36.47 -5.47 -54.46
C GLU A 95 35.12 -5.79 -55.08
N TRP A 96 34.20 -6.32 -54.27
CA TRP A 96 32.83 -6.62 -54.69
C TRP A 96 31.84 -5.74 -53.96
N GLN A 97 30.77 -5.37 -54.66
CA GLN A 97 29.66 -4.60 -54.12
C GLN A 97 28.36 -5.17 -54.65
N ILE A 98 27.36 -5.28 -53.77
CA ILE A 98 26.03 -5.82 -54.08
C ILE A 98 24.98 -4.85 -53.54
N ARG A 99 23.96 -4.61 -54.37
CA ARG A 99 22.75 -3.85 -54.03
C ARG A 99 21.51 -4.64 -54.46
N LEU A 100 20.35 -4.33 -53.89
CA LEU A 100 19.08 -4.86 -54.40
C LEU A 100 18.82 -4.33 -55.81
N ALA A 101 18.20 -5.13 -56.67
CA ALA A 101 17.93 -4.73 -58.05
C ALA A 101 17.04 -3.47 -58.08
N GLY A 102 17.44 -2.46 -58.86
CA GLY A 102 16.73 -1.18 -58.94
C GLY A 102 17.04 -0.16 -57.82
N GLU A 103 17.77 -0.56 -56.78
CA GLU A 103 18.16 0.34 -55.68
C GLU A 103 19.51 1.03 -55.94
N THR A 104 19.76 2.14 -55.24
CA THR A 104 21.05 2.86 -55.34
C THR A 104 22.05 2.46 -54.26
N ASP A 105 21.57 1.97 -53.12
CA ASP A 105 22.38 1.77 -51.93
C ASP A 105 23.10 0.42 -51.93
N VAL A 106 24.40 0.43 -51.67
CA VAL A 106 25.22 -0.77 -51.55
C VAL A 106 24.97 -1.38 -50.16
N ILE A 107 24.33 -2.54 -50.12
CA ILE A 107 23.98 -3.23 -48.87
C ILE A 107 25.07 -4.20 -48.40
N LEU A 108 25.88 -4.72 -49.32
CA LEU A 108 26.97 -5.65 -49.02
C LEU A 108 28.19 -5.26 -49.83
N HIS A 109 29.36 -5.30 -49.19
CA HIS A 109 30.63 -5.04 -49.82
C HIS A 109 31.74 -5.89 -49.18
N GLY A 110 32.80 -6.12 -49.91
CA GLY A 110 33.97 -6.80 -49.38
C GLY A 110 35.13 -6.85 -50.38
N SER A 111 36.20 -7.53 -49.98
CA SER A 111 37.37 -7.73 -50.82
C SER A 111 37.77 -9.20 -50.89
N ILE A 112 38.32 -9.58 -52.04
CA ILE A 112 38.87 -10.89 -52.34
C ILE A 112 40.33 -10.69 -52.72
N GLN A 113 41.25 -11.30 -51.97
CA GLN A 113 42.68 -11.16 -52.22
C GLN A 113 43.20 -12.21 -53.22
N THR A 114 42.47 -13.32 -53.42
CA THR A 114 42.89 -14.45 -54.24
C THR A 114 42.44 -14.29 -55.70
N VAL A 115 42.99 -13.30 -56.41
CA VAL A 115 42.60 -12.98 -57.80
C VAL A 115 42.82 -14.15 -58.77
N ALA A 116 43.85 -14.98 -58.54
CA ALA A 116 44.17 -16.13 -59.38
C ALA A 116 43.11 -17.25 -59.36
N ALA A 117 42.20 -17.26 -58.36
CA ALA A 117 41.13 -18.24 -58.29
C ALA A 117 40.08 -18.06 -59.40
N GLY A 118 39.95 -16.86 -59.97
CA GLY A 118 38.97 -16.57 -61.03
C GLY A 118 37.50 -16.66 -60.58
N ARG A 119 37.25 -16.92 -59.30
CA ARG A 119 35.92 -17.15 -58.73
C ARG A 119 35.92 -16.80 -57.23
N ALA A 120 34.81 -16.28 -56.75
CA ALA A 120 34.50 -16.15 -55.33
C ALA A 120 33.02 -16.43 -55.05
N GLU A 121 32.75 -16.92 -53.84
CA GLU A 121 31.41 -17.23 -53.35
C GLU A 121 31.03 -16.25 -52.24
N ILE A 122 29.89 -15.59 -52.39
CA ILE A 122 29.39 -14.56 -51.47
C ILE A 122 28.05 -15.05 -50.92
N SER A 123 28.05 -15.59 -49.70
CA SER A 123 26.88 -16.23 -49.06
C SER A 123 26.30 -15.45 -47.89
N ALA A 124 27.02 -14.43 -47.39
CA ALA A 124 26.59 -13.65 -46.23
C ALA A 124 25.58 -12.57 -46.62
N GLY A 125 24.43 -12.54 -45.93
CA GLY A 125 23.42 -11.48 -46.09
C GLY A 125 22.60 -11.56 -47.39
N ILE A 126 22.64 -12.67 -48.11
CA ILE A 126 21.84 -12.90 -49.32
C ILE A 126 20.47 -13.46 -48.94
N LEU A 127 19.40 -12.81 -49.40
CA LEU A 127 18.02 -13.22 -49.15
C LEU A 127 17.53 -14.21 -50.21
N PRO A 128 16.77 -15.26 -49.83
CA PRO A 128 16.21 -16.22 -50.78
C PRO A 128 15.28 -15.56 -51.82
N GLY A 129 15.42 -15.95 -53.09
CA GLY A 129 14.51 -15.54 -54.17
C GLY A 129 14.58 -14.06 -54.56
N ALA A 130 15.53 -13.30 -54.00
CA ALA A 130 15.70 -11.88 -54.29
C ALA A 130 16.54 -11.66 -55.57
N SER A 131 16.28 -10.54 -56.24
CA SER A 131 17.11 -10.06 -57.34
C SER A 131 18.04 -8.96 -56.85
N TYR A 132 19.32 -9.10 -57.16
CA TYR A 132 20.40 -8.18 -56.82
C TYR A 132 21.04 -7.62 -58.09
N GLU A 133 21.81 -6.55 -57.91
CA GLU A 133 22.80 -6.11 -58.88
C GLU A 133 24.17 -6.17 -58.21
N ALA A 134 25.15 -6.75 -58.91
CA ALA A 134 26.51 -6.92 -58.40
C ALA A 134 27.54 -6.32 -59.37
N ARG A 135 28.66 -5.84 -58.81
CA ARG A 135 29.81 -5.39 -59.62
C ARG A 135 31.13 -5.72 -58.93
N LEU A 136 32.18 -5.81 -59.74
CA LEU A 136 33.55 -6.04 -59.29
C LEU A 136 34.45 -4.88 -59.73
N THR A 137 35.36 -4.50 -58.84
CA THR A 137 36.40 -3.51 -59.08
C THR A 137 37.77 -4.13 -58.81
N PRO A 138 38.63 -4.30 -59.83
CA PRO A 138 39.99 -4.76 -59.60
C PRO A 138 40.80 -3.75 -58.78
N VAL A 139 41.64 -4.25 -57.88
CA VAL A 139 42.58 -3.42 -57.10
C VAL A 139 43.96 -3.56 -57.73
N ALA A 140 44.41 -2.52 -58.43
CA ALA A 140 45.73 -2.48 -59.08
C ALA A 140 46.45 -1.17 -58.73
N PRO A 141 47.46 -1.18 -57.83
CA PRO A 141 48.11 0.05 -57.34
C PRO A 141 48.80 0.89 -58.42
N ALA A 142 49.19 0.27 -59.53
CA ALA A 142 49.96 0.89 -60.61
C ALA A 142 49.12 1.22 -61.87
N MET A 143 47.79 1.13 -61.81
CA MET A 143 46.89 1.39 -62.95
C MET A 143 45.64 2.17 -62.53
N ARG A 144 45.06 2.94 -63.44
CA ARG A 144 43.69 3.46 -63.25
C ARG A 144 42.70 2.34 -63.56
N VAL A 145 41.91 1.96 -62.55
CA VAL A 145 40.92 0.89 -62.69
C VAL A 145 39.52 1.48 -62.74
N GLN A 146 38.66 0.89 -63.59
CA GLN A 146 37.24 1.19 -63.66
C GLN A 146 36.44 0.01 -63.10
N ALA A 147 35.40 0.30 -62.32
CA ALA A 147 34.46 -0.73 -61.87
C ALA A 147 33.71 -1.33 -63.08
N SER A 148 33.32 -2.60 -62.97
CA SER A 148 32.40 -3.18 -63.94
C SER A 148 31.05 -2.45 -63.94
N ALA A 149 30.27 -2.64 -65.01
CA ALA A 149 28.85 -2.34 -64.95
C ALA A 149 28.18 -3.15 -63.82
N TRP A 150 27.05 -2.64 -63.34
CA TRP A 150 26.16 -3.39 -62.47
C TRP A 150 25.48 -4.49 -63.30
N GLU A 151 25.69 -5.74 -62.91
CA GLU A 151 25.10 -6.91 -63.57
C GLU A 151 23.95 -7.46 -62.71
N PRO A 152 22.78 -7.75 -63.29
CA PRO A 152 21.67 -8.33 -62.56
C PRO A 152 21.94 -9.80 -62.19
N VAL A 153 21.58 -10.18 -60.97
CA VAL A 153 21.76 -11.52 -60.42
C VAL A 153 20.48 -11.92 -59.71
N THR A 154 19.88 -13.03 -60.11
CA THR A 154 18.73 -13.60 -59.39
C THR A 154 19.20 -14.82 -58.63
N VAL A 155 19.05 -14.82 -57.31
CA VAL A 155 19.40 -15.97 -56.48
C VAL A 155 18.20 -16.91 -56.35
N PRO A 156 18.43 -18.23 -56.25
CA PRO A 156 17.34 -19.18 -56.06
C PRO A 156 16.62 -18.96 -54.72
N ASP A 157 15.33 -19.29 -54.66
CA ASP A 157 14.52 -19.22 -53.43
C ASP A 157 14.80 -20.45 -52.54
N VAL A 158 16.03 -20.51 -52.02
CA VAL A 158 16.46 -21.53 -51.07
C VAL A 158 16.23 -21.02 -49.66
N ARG A 159 15.14 -21.47 -49.03
CA ARG A 159 14.78 -21.11 -47.67
C ARG A 159 15.31 -22.15 -46.69
N LEU A 160 15.42 -21.75 -45.42
CA LEU A 160 15.71 -22.69 -44.33
C LEU A 160 14.64 -23.79 -44.32
N GLY A 161 15.08 -25.03 -44.49
CA GLY A 161 14.21 -26.19 -44.50
C GLY A 161 14.11 -26.84 -43.12
N PHE A 162 13.22 -27.81 -43.00
CA PHE A 162 13.07 -28.57 -41.75
C PHE A 162 14.40 -29.13 -41.22
N PRO A 163 15.31 -29.72 -42.02
CA PRO A 163 16.58 -30.24 -41.48
C PRO A 163 17.50 -29.16 -40.89
N ASP A 164 17.37 -27.90 -41.33
CA ASP A 164 18.16 -26.78 -40.83
C ASP A 164 17.73 -26.35 -39.40
N VAL A 165 16.49 -26.69 -39.01
CA VAL A 165 15.92 -26.41 -37.69
C VAL A 165 15.56 -27.70 -36.91
N GLN A 166 15.74 -28.87 -37.51
CA GLN A 166 15.28 -30.16 -36.98
C GLN A 166 15.93 -30.49 -35.64
N THR A 167 17.21 -30.19 -35.45
CA THR A 167 17.91 -30.45 -34.19
C THR A 167 17.36 -29.58 -33.06
N GLU A 168 17.04 -28.32 -33.35
CA GLU A 168 16.47 -27.38 -32.40
C GLU A 168 15.01 -27.71 -32.07
N ILE A 169 14.24 -28.10 -33.09
CA ILE A 169 12.86 -28.58 -32.96
C ILE A 169 12.83 -29.90 -32.16
N ALA A 170 13.73 -30.84 -32.45
CA ALA A 170 13.82 -32.11 -31.72
C ALA A 170 14.22 -31.91 -30.26
N ALA A 171 15.16 -31.00 -29.98
CA ALA A 171 15.51 -30.63 -28.61
C ALA A 171 14.31 -30.00 -27.88
N SER A 172 13.58 -29.10 -28.55
CA SER A 172 12.39 -28.44 -28.00
C SER A 172 11.24 -29.42 -27.77
N LEU A 173 11.02 -30.37 -28.68
CA LEU A 173 10.03 -31.44 -28.54
C LEU A 173 10.38 -32.43 -27.44
N THR A 174 11.67 -32.74 -27.26
CA THR A 174 12.12 -33.59 -26.15
C THR A 174 11.86 -32.91 -24.82
N LEU A 175 12.11 -31.60 -24.72
CA LEU A 175 11.79 -30.83 -23.53
C LEU A 175 10.31 -30.72 -23.24
N LEU A 176 9.52 -30.51 -24.30
CA LEU A 176 8.08 -30.49 -24.19
C LEU A 176 7.56 -31.87 -23.75
N ARG A 177 8.13 -32.95 -24.29
CA ARG A 177 7.82 -34.33 -23.91
C ARG A 177 8.12 -34.58 -22.42
N ASP A 178 9.31 -34.19 -21.97
CA ASP A 178 9.72 -34.33 -20.57
C ASP A 178 8.82 -33.49 -19.63
N TRP A 179 8.41 -32.30 -20.06
CA TRP A 179 7.48 -31.44 -19.32
C TRP A 179 6.06 -32.03 -19.24
N ILE A 180 5.55 -32.60 -20.34
CA ILE A 180 4.24 -33.24 -20.40
C ILE A 180 4.23 -34.55 -19.57
N ASP A 181 5.25 -35.39 -19.74
CA ASP A 181 5.35 -36.68 -19.05
C ASP A 181 5.64 -36.49 -17.54
N GLY A 182 6.19 -35.33 -17.13
CA GLY A 182 6.41 -34.94 -15.73
C GLY A 182 5.15 -34.47 -14.96
N GLY A 183 4.07 -34.12 -15.66
CA GLY A 183 2.83 -33.59 -15.05
C GLY A 183 2.99 -32.21 -14.40
N VAL A 184 1.92 -31.40 -14.38
CA VAL A 184 1.91 -30.06 -13.73
C VAL A 184 1.81 -30.24 -12.21
N THR A 185 2.84 -30.79 -11.58
CA THR A 185 2.93 -30.90 -10.11
C THR A 185 4.07 -30.09 -9.51
N ASP A 186 5.04 -29.65 -10.32
CA ASP A 186 6.17 -28.86 -9.82
C ASP A 186 6.63 -27.76 -10.79
N LEU A 187 5.72 -26.81 -11.03
CA LEU A 187 5.99 -25.54 -11.71
C LEU A 187 7.21 -24.80 -11.12
N PRO A 188 7.45 -24.80 -9.79
CA PRO A 188 8.66 -24.26 -9.18
C PRO A 188 9.95 -24.93 -9.69
N SER A 189 10.01 -26.26 -9.77
CA SER A 189 11.20 -26.96 -10.27
C SER A 189 11.43 -26.73 -11.76
N ALA A 190 10.36 -26.67 -12.58
CA ALA A 190 10.49 -26.34 -13.99
C ALA A 190 10.97 -24.90 -14.23
N LEU A 191 10.52 -23.94 -13.39
CA LEU A 191 11.02 -22.57 -13.44
C LEU A 191 12.48 -22.49 -13.01
N THR A 192 12.89 -23.34 -12.06
CA THR A 192 14.28 -23.46 -11.57
C THR A 192 15.19 -24.04 -12.64
N ASP A 193 14.76 -25.08 -13.36
CA ASP A 193 15.49 -25.65 -14.50
C ASP A 193 15.60 -24.69 -15.69
N LEU A 194 14.56 -23.89 -15.93
CA LEU A 194 14.58 -22.83 -16.95
C LEU A 194 15.51 -21.69 -16.52
N LEU A 195 15.55 -21.35 -15.23
CA LEU A 195 16.53 -20.42 -14.65
C LEU A 195 17.96 -20.93 -14.85
N ASP A 196 18.21 -22.23 -14.61
CA ASP A 196 19.51 -22.85 -14.79
C ASP A 196 19.93 -22.89 -16.27
N ARG A 197 18.99 -23.14 -17.18
CA ARG A 197 19.25 -23.12 -18.62
C ARG A 197 19.44 -21.72 -19.20
N LEU A 198 18.73 -20.71 -18.69
CA LEU A 198 19.03 -19.31 -18.95
C LEU A 198 20.39 -18.92 -18.36
N GLY A 199 20.77 -19.49 -17.22
CA GLY A 199 22.11 -19.37 -16.65
C GLY A 199 23.21 -19.92 -17.56
N GLN A 200 22.96 -21.04 -18.24
CA GLN A 200 23.92 -21.66 -19.17
C GLN A 200 24.00 -20.98 -20.55
N THR A 201 23.00 -20.19 -20.95
CA THR A 201 23.02 -19.43 -22.23
C THR A 201 23.67 -18.04 -22.12
N ILE A 202 24.31 -17.73 -20.99
CA ILE A 202 25.22 -16.59 -20.86
C ILE A 202 26.68 -17.09 -20.87
N PRO A 203 27.30 -17.34 -22.05
CA PRO A 203 28.74 -17.55 -22.18
C PRO A 203 29.49 -16.22 -22.01
N ARG A 204 29.27 -15.54 -20.88
CA ARG A 204 30.03 -14.38 -20.39
C ARG A 204 30.36 -14.47 -18.89
N VAL A 205 29.94 -15.53 -18.18
CA VAL A 205 30.18 -15.69 -16.71
C VAL A 205 31.19 -16.80 -16.39
N THR A 206 31.71 -17.53 -17.37
CA THR A 206 32.81 -18.51 -17.17
C THR A 206 34.15 -17.85 -16.78
N SER A 207 34.24 -16.51 -16.79
CA SER A 207 35.37 -15.76 -16.21
C SER A 207 35.23 -15.49 -14.71
N ALA A 208 34.04 -15.70 -14.13
CA ALA A 208 33.76 -15.46 -12.71
C ALA A 208 33.93 -16.74 -11.85
N GLU A 209 33.91 -17.92 -12.45
CA GLU A 209 34.05 -19.19 -11.72
C GLU A 209 35.47 -19.42 -11.17
N GLN A 210 36.51 -18.83 -11.76
CA GLN A 210 37.86 -18.82 -11.15
C GLN A 210 37.95 -18.00 -9.86
N VAL A 211 37.02 -17.08 -9.60
CA VAL A 211 36.98 -16.27 -8.37
C VAL A 211 36.22 -16.99 -7.24
N ILE A 212 35.34 -17.93 -7.58
CA ILE A 212 34.50 -18.67 -6.62
C ILE A 212 35.23 -19.87 -6.02
N GLU A 213 36.15 -20.50 -6.76
CA GLU A 213 36.92 -21.65 -6.27
C GLU A 213 37.88 -21.26 -5.11
N ASP A 214 38.36 -20.00 -5.08
CA ASP A 214 39.14 -19.43 -3.96
C ASP A 214 38.29 -19.19 -2.70
N ILE A 215 36.98 -18.92 -2.84
CA ILE A 215 36.04 -18.67 -1.71
C ILE A 215 35.55 -20.00 -1.10
N ALA A 216 35.44 -21.06 -1.89
CA ALA A 216 34.99 -22.38 -1.42
C ALA A 216 35.97 -23.04 -0.43
N LEU A 217 37.28 -22.75 -0.55
CA LEU A 217 38.31 -23.17 0.40
C LEU A 217 38.19 -22.46 1.77
N GLU A 218 37.65 -21.24 1.80
CA GLU A 218 37.45 -20.45 3.01
C GLU A 218 36.20 -20.91 3.80
N LEU A 219 35.13 -21.33 3.10
CA LEU A 219 33.87 -21.78 3.72
C LEU A 219 33.92 -23.18 4.35
N LEU A 220 34.84 -24.05 3.91
CA LEU A 220 35.01 -25.40 4.47
C LEU A 220 35.54 -25.35 5.93
N GLY A 221 36.24 -24.27 6.30
CA GLY A 221 36.68 -24.01 7.67
C GLY A 221 35.52 -23.67 8.62
N ALA A 222 34.45 -23.03 8.13
CA ALA A 222 33.32 -22.59 8.93
C ALA A 222 32.32 -23.73 9.28
N ARG A 223 32.31 -24.84 8.52
CA ARG A 223 31.35 -25.94 8.73
C ARG A 223 31.71 -26.85 9.92
N ILE A 224 32.98 -26.94 10.28
CA ILE A 224 33.43 -27.73 11.44
C ILE A 224 32.95 -27.11 12.76
N GLU A 225 32.69 -25.80 12.78
CA GLU A 225 32.24 -25.06 13.97
C GLU A 225 30.73 -25.22 14.25
N VAL A 226 29.94 -25.60 13.23
CA VAL A 226 28.47 -25.77 13.33
C VAL A 226 28.07 -27.15 13.86
N ASP A 227 28.81 -28.22 13.53
CA ASP A 227 28.49 -29.57 14.01
C ASP A 227 28.73 -29.73 15.54
N PHE A 228 29.59 -28.89 16.13
CA PHE A 228 29.78 -28.82 17.58
C PHE A 228 28.58 -28.18 18.31
N LEU A 229 27.81 -27.31 17.64
CA LEU A 229 26.60 -26.70 18.20
C LEU A 229 25.40 -27.64 18.21
N ALA A 230 25.31 -28.58 17.24
CA ALA A 230 24.19 -29.52 17.13
C ALA A 230 24.15 -30.56 18.27
N GLN A 231 25.30 -31.01 18.77
CA GLN A 231 25.34 -31.95 19.90
C GLN A 231 24.90 -31.32 21.24
N ARG A 232 25.02 -30.00 21.40
CA ARG A 232 24.51 -29.29 22.60
C ARG A 232 22.98 -29.12 22.61
N GLY A 233 22.31 -29.24 21.46
CA GLY A 233 20.85 -29.10 21.36
C GLY A 233 20.08 -30.33 21.87
N VAL A 234 20.66 -31.52 21.73
CA VAL A 234 20.01 -32.78 22.14
C VAL A 234 20.03 -32.98 23.66
N ASP A 235 21.07 -32.48 24.35
CA ASP A 235 21.13 -32.49 25.83
C ASP A 235 20.15 -31.49 26.49
N ALA A 236 19.54 -30.58 25.71
CA ALA A 236 18.62 -29.55 26.20
C ALA A 236 17.14 -29.98 26.25
N GLY A 237 16.83 -31.28 26.03
CA GLY A 237 15.45 -31.80 26.09
C GLY A 237 14.56 -31.35 24.92
N ILE A 238 15.19 -30.92 23.84
CA ILE A 238 14.59 -30.55 22.57
C ILE A 238 14.89 -31.69 21.60
N TYR A 239 13.86 -32.39 21.13
CA TYR A 239 14.02 -33.48 20.18
C TYR A 239 13.02 -33.35 19.05
N VAL A 240 13.39 -33.84 17.87
CA VAL A 240 12.47 -33.88 16.73
C VAL A 240 11.70 -35.18 16.81
N ASP A 241 10.38 -35.09 16.85
CA ASP A 241 9.50 -36.26 16.84
C ASP A 241 9.67 -37.01 15.50
N PRO A 242 10.10 -38.28 15.51
CA PRO A 242 10.55 -38.97 14.31
C PRO A 242 9.41 -39.35 13.34
N GLU A 243 8.15 -39.33 13.75
CA GLU A 243 7.03 -39.60 12.84
C GLU A 243 6.48 -38.33 12.17
N SER A 244 6.68 -37.15 12.77
CA SER A 244 6.13 -35.88 12.27
C SER A 244 7.16 -34.84 11.86
N GLY A 245 8.44 -35.03 12.20
CA GLY A 245 9.52 -34.11 11.87
C GLY A 245 9.48 -32.78 12.63
N GLN A 246 8.60 -32.63 13.63
CA GLN A 246 8.50 -31.40 14.42
C GLN A 246 9.40 -31.41 15.65
N VAL A 247 10.08 -30.29 15.91
CA VAL A 247 10.91 -30.09 17.09
C VAL A 247 10.01 -29.91 18.32
N ARG A 248 9.99 -30.88 19.24
CA ARG A 248 9.22 -30.87 20.48
C ARG A 248 10.11 -30.66 21.69
N ILE A 249 9.55 -30.02 22.71
CA ILE A 249 10.23 -29.72 23.98
C ILE A 249 9.40 -30.34 25.10
N ALA A 250 9.96 -31.36 25.77
CA ALA A 250 9.22 -32.24 26.68
C ALA A 250 8.50 -31.53 27.85
N GLY A 251 8.94 -30.32 28.22
CA GLY A 251 8.33 -29.52 29.31
C GLY A 251 7.03 -28.80 28.94
N ILE A 252 6.71 -28.59 27.66
CA ILE A 252 5.53 -27.82 27.23
C ILE A 252 4.29 -28.71 27.09
N GLU A 253 4.48 -29.97 26.73
CA GLU A 253 3.40 -30.96 26.58
C GLU A 253 2.70 -31.29 27.93
N THR A 254 3.40 -31.11 29.05
CA THR A 254 2.81 -31.26 30.39
C THR A 254 2.03 -30.02 30.86
N LEU A 255 2.22 -28.86 30.21
CA LEU A 255 1.53 -27.61 30.54
C LEU A 255 0.20 -27.47 29.77
N GLU A 256 0.15 -27.86 28.50
CA GLU A 256 -1.09 -27.85 27.70
C GLU A 256 -2.19 -28.70 28.33
N ASN A 257 -1.84 -29.89 28.83
CA ASN A 257 -2.78 -30.78 29.50
C ASN A 257 -3.41 -30.17 30.77
N ARG A 258 -2.76 -29.20 31.43
CA ARG A 258 -3.32 -28.48 32.59
C ARG A 258 -4.23 -27.33 32.20
N GLN A 259 -4.04 -26.74 31.01
CA GLN A 259 -4.80 -25.59 30.53
C GLN A 259 -6.21 -26.00 30.09
N SER A 260 -6.35 -27.13 29.39
CA SER A 260 -7.67 -27.65 28.98
C SER A 260 -8.58 -27.99 30.16
N ALA A 261 -8.02 -28.41 31.30
CA ALA A 261 -8.79 -28.67 32.51
C ALA A 261 -9.30 -27.39 33.22
N ALA A 262 -8.66 -26.24 32.97
CA ALA A 262 -9.05 -24.95 33.52
C ALA A 262 -10.19 -24.31 32.71
N GLU A 263 -10.17 -24.45 31.39
CA GLU A 263 -11.19 -23.90 30.48
C GLU A 263 -12.58 -24.46 30.79
N ILE A 264 -12.69 -25.77 31.02
CA ILE A 264 -13.96 -26.44 31.38
C ILE A 264 -14.61 -25.84 32.64
N ARG A 265 -13.83 -25.31 33.60
CA ARG A 265 -14.39 -24.68 34.82
C ARG A 265 -14.87 -23.24 34.59
N VAL A 266 -14.26 -22.52 33.65
CA VAL A 266 -14.61 -21.13 33.36
C VAL A 266 -15.97 -21.07 32.66
N ASP A 267 -16.25 -22.00 31.75
CA ASP A 267 -17.52 -22.05 31.04
C ASP A 267 -18.71 -22.37 31.97
N GLY A 268 -18.48 -23.21 32.99
CA GLY A 268 -19.48 -23.48 34.04
C GLY A 268 -19.85 -22.25 34.88
N ILE A 269 -18.90 -21.33 35.11
CA ILE A 269 -19.13 -20.09 35.86
C ILE A 269 -19.82 -19.04 34.98
N ALA A 270 -19.54 -19.00 33.68
CA ALA A 270 -20.19 -18.09 32.75
C ALA A 270 -21.71 -18.30 32.68
N ALA A 271 -22.16 -19.57 32.71
CA ALA A 271 -23.59 -19.90 32.71
C ALA A 271 -24.34 -19.48 34.00
N GLU A 272 -23.65 -19.39 35.14
CA GLU A 272 -24.26 -18.95 36.41
C GLU A 272 -24.38 -17.42 36.51
N ILE A 273 -23.48 -16.68 35.86
CA ILE A 273 -23.47 -15.21 35.82
C ILE A 273 -24.60 -14.65 34.95
N GLU A 274 -24.98 -15.35 33.88
CA GLU A 274 -26.05 -14.94 32.96
C GLU A 274 -27.43 -14.86 33.63
N LEU A 275 -27.67 -15.66 34.68
CA LEU A 275 -28.96 -15.73 35.38
C LEU A 275 -29.17 -14.65 36.47
N ARG A 276 -28.15 -13.85 36.83
CA ARG A 276 -28.23 -12.89 37.96
C ARG A 276 -28.04 -11.41 37.60
N ALA A 277 -27.92 -11.06 36.32
CA ALA A 277 -27.62 -9.69 35.91
C ALA A 277 -28.78 -9.03 35.14
N THR A 278 -29.66 -8.31 35.83
CA THR A 278 -30.38 -7.18 35.21
C THR A 278 -30.18 -5.91 36.04
N PHE A 279 -29.05 -5.25 35.80
CA PHE A 279 -28.71 -3.90 36.27
C PHE A 279 -29.67 -2.82 35.73
N SER A 280 -30.39 -3.10 34.65
CA SER A 280 -31.28 -2.15 33.98
C SER A 280 -32.41 -1.64 34.87
N TYR A 281 -33.01 -2.53 35.68
CA TYR A 281 -34.14 -2.18 36.54
C TYR A 281 -33.73 -1.24 37.70
N VAL A 282 -32.55 -1.46 38.28
CA VAL A 282 -32.07 -0.67 39.41
C VAL A 282 -31.52 0.69 38.96
N ASN A 283 -30.86 0.76 37.81
CA ASN A 283 -30.30 2.01 37.29
C ASN A 283 -31.37 3.00 36.78
N GLN A 284 -32.49 2.51 36.23
CA GLN A 284 -33.56 3.38 35.76
C GLN A 284 -34.29 4.08 36.93
N ALA A 285 -34.53 3.36 38.02
CA ALA A 285 -35.14 3.92 39.22
C ALA A 285 -34.25 4.97 39.94
N ILE A 286 -32.92 4.85 39.82
CA ILE A 286 -31.96 5.82 40.38
C ILE A 286 -31.84 7.07 39.49
N THR A 287 -31.93 6.90 38.17
CA THR A 287 -31.77 7.99 37.19
C THR A 287 -32.97 8.95 37.20
N ASP A 288 -34.19 8.41 37.32
CA ASP A 288 -35.42 9.23 37.35
C ASP A 288 -35.59 10.04 38.65
N ALA A 289 -34.91 9.66 39.73
CA ALA A 289 -35.03 10.34 41.03
C ALA A 289 -34.01 11.46 41.26
N LEU A 290 -32.92 11.53 40.47
CA LEU A 290 -31.76 12.38 40.77
C LEU A 290 -31.57 13.58 39.84
N LEU A 291 -32.21 13.60 38.66
CA LEU A 291 -31.97 14.62 37.63
C LEU A 291 -33.27 15.35 37.28
N ASP A 292 -33.40 16.61 37.71
CA ASP A 292 -34.36 17.55 37.11
C ASP A 292 -33.85 17.91 35.70
N PRO A 293 -34.50 17.44 34.62
CA PRO A 293 -33.97 17.56 33.25
C PRO A 293 -33.96 19.00 32.74
N SER A 294 -34.57 19.95 33.44
CA SER A 294 -34.70 21.35 33.02
C SER A 294 -33.50 22.23 33.36
N GLN A 295 -32.50 21.72 34.10
CA GLN A 295 -31.42 22.53 34.69
C GLN A 295 -30.02 22.26 34.12
N ILE A 296 -29.86 21.34 33.14
CA ILE A 296 -28.54 21.01 32.57
C ILE A 296 -28.54 21.22 31.03
N PRO A 297 -28.07 22.38 30.54
CA PRO A 297 -28.02 22.71 29.10
C PRO A 297 -27.19 21.74 28.24
N ILE A 298 -26.28 20.97 28.86
CA ILE A 298 -25.37 20.06 28.15
C ILE A 298 -26.08 18.76 27.73
N VAL A 299 -27.13 18.35 28.45
CA VAL A 299 -27.85 17.09 28.14
C VAL A 299 -28.71 17.24 26.90
N GLU A 300 -29.33 18.41 26.68
CA GLU A 300 -30.13 18.69 25.47
C GLU A 300 -29.27 18.68 24.20
N GLY A 301 -28.07 19.27 24.26
CA GLY A 301 -27.10 19.24 23.16
C GLY A 301 -26.58 17.84 22.86
N LEU A 302 -26.31 17.03 23.90
CA LEU A 302 -25.89 15.64 23.73
C LEU A 302 -27.02 14.77 23.18
N GLN A 303 -28.26 15.00 23.61
CA GLN A 303 -29.43 14.26 23.17
C GLN A 303 -29.79 14.58 21.71
N LEU A 304 -29.59 15.83 21.27
CA LEU A 304 -29.65 16.21 19.85
C LEU A 304 -28.55 15.54 19.03
N GLN A 305 -27.29 15.55 19.50
CA GLN A 305 -26.18 14.89 18.80
C GLN A 305 -26.37 13.38 18.67
N VAL A 306 -26.85 12.72 19.73
CA VAL A 306 -27.16 11.29 19.69
C VAL A 306 -28.35 11.01 18.76
N SER A 307 -29.37 11.87 18.75
CA SER A 307 -30.51 11.71 17.82
C SER A 307 -30.08 11.89 16.37
N ASP A 308 -29.22 12.85 16.06
CA ASP A 308 -28.65 13.06 14.73
C ASP A 308 -27.76 11.89 14.31
N ALA A 309 -26.94 11.36 15.22
CA ALA A 309 -26.09 10.20 14.96
C ALA A 309 -26.92 8.93 14.69
N LEU A 310 -28.00 8.71 15.46
CA LEU A 310 -28.93 7.61 15.24
C LEU A 310 -29.66 7.75 13.89
N LEU A 311 -30.12 8.96 13.56
CA LEU A 311 -30.75 9.23 12.26
C LEU A 311 -29.79 8.96 11.09
N LEU A 312 -28.52 9.34 11.24
CA LEU A 312 -27.49 9.12 10.22
C LEU A 312 -27.15 7.62 10.10
N LEU A 313 -27.09 6.88 11.21
CA LEU A 313 -26.89 5.44 11.21
C LEU A 313 -28.07 4.69 10.56
N ASP A 314 -29.31 5.10 10.86
CA ASP A 314 -30.51 4.54 10.24
C ASP A 314 -30.53 4.82 8.73
N ALA A 315 -30.14 6.03 8.32
CA ALA A 315 -30.01 6.40 6.91
C ALA A 315 -28.94 5.57 6.19
N GLN A 316 -27.77 5.36 6.79
CA GLN A 316 -26.72 4.50 6.23
C GLN A 316 -27.13 3.03 6.18
N THR A 317 -27.83 2.54 7.20
CA THR A 317 -28.37 1.17 7.22
C THR A 317 -29.36 0.96 6.08
N ALA A 318 -30.24 1.95 5.83
CA ALA A 318 -31.16 1.92 4.71
C ALA A 318 -30.44 1.98 3.35
N GLU A 319 -29.39 2.79 3.22
CA GLU A 319 -28.59 2.87 1.98
C GLU A 319 -27.86 1.55 1.69
N ILE A 320 -27.29 0.91 2.71
CA ILE A 320 -26.64 -0.40 2.58
C ILE A 320 -27.66 -1.46 2.15
N ALA A 321 -28.84 -1.50 2.77
CA ALA A 321 -29.90 -2.43 2.40
C ALA A 321 -30.38 -2.24 0.96
N ALA A 322 -30.47 -0.99 0.49
CA ALA A 322 -30.80 -0.67 -0.89
C ALA A 322 -29.73 -1.13 -1.88
N LYS A 323 -28.45 -0.87 -1.60
CA LYS A 323 -27.32 -1.32 -2.44
C LYS A 323 -27.19 -2.84 -2.48
N ALA A 324 -27.39 -3.52 -1.34
CA ALA A 324 -27.41 -4.97 -1.28
C ALA A 324 -28.54 -5.56 -2.14
N SER A 325 -29.74 -4.97 -2.07
CA SER A 325 -30.87 -5.39 -2.92
C SER A 325 -30.61 -5.16 -4.41
N ALA A 326 -30.00 -4.03 -4.77
CA ALA A 326 -29.59 -3.75 -6.15
C ALA A 326 -28.57 -4.77 -6.67
N LEU A 327 -27.53 -5.08 -5.87
CA LEU A 327 -26.51 -6.07 -6.23
C LEU A 327 -27.11 -7.47 -6.43
N VAL A 328 -28.07 -7.87 -5.57
CA VAL A 328 -28.79 -9.14 -5.72
C VAL A 328 -29.59 -9.15 -7.03
N VAL A 329 -30.31 -8.07 -7.35
CA VAL A 329 -31.07 -7.98 -8.61
C VAL A 329 -30.14 -8.01 -9.83
N GLU A 330 -29.02 -7.29 -9.80
CA GLU A 330 -28.02 -7.32 -10.88
C GLU A 330 -27.43 -8.72 -11.09
N GLY A 331 -27.11 -9.43 -10.01
CA GLY A 331 -26.65 -10.82 -10.06
C GLY A 331 -27.73 -11.79 -10.61
N LEU A 332 -29.00 -11.58 -10.24
CA LEU A 332 -30.12 -12.31 -10.81
C LEU A 332 -30.29 -12.03 -12.30
N VAL A 333 -30.18 -10.77 -12.73
CA VAL A 333 -30.24 -10.40 -14.15
C VAL A 333 -29.15 -11.11 -14.94
N ALA A 334 -27.91 -11.11 -14.46
CA ALA A 334 -26.82 -11.83 -15.11
C ALA A 334 -27.09 -13.34 -15.21
N SER A 335 -27.61 -13.95 -14.14
CA SER A 335 -27.96 -15.37 -14.12
C SER A 335 -29.11 -15.71 -15.07
N VAL A 336 -30.13 -14.85 -15.14
CA VAL A 336 -31.28 -15.01 -16.05
C VAL A 336 -30.85 -14.83 -17.49
N SER A 337 -30.02 -13.84 -17.81
CA SER A 337 -29.51 -13.65 -19.18
C SER A 337 -28.65 -14.84 -19.65
N GLN A 338 -27.85 -15.45 -18.77
CA GLN A 338 -27.14 -16.69 -19.12
C GLN A 338 -28.11 -17.85 -19.36
N ALA A 339 -29.13 -17.99 -18.51
CA ALA A 339 -30.16 -19.01 -18.70
C ALA A 339 -30.96 -18.81 -20.00
N GLU A 340 -31.24 -17.56 -20.39
CA GLU A 340 -31.87 -17.23 -21.68
C GLU A 340 -30.98 -17.66 -22.85
N LEU A 341 -29.68 -17.36 -22.82
CA LEU A 341 -28.73 -17.81 -23.84
C LEU A 341 -28.64 -19.34 -23.93
N ASP A 342 -28.61 -20.03 -22.80
CA ASP A 342 -28.57 -21.49 -22.75
C ASP A 342 -29.87 -22.11 -23.31
N ILE A 343 -31.03 -21.49 -23.03
CA ILE A 343 -32.33 -21.90 -23.57
C ILE A 343 -32.38 -21.69 -25.09
N ASP A 344 -31.91 -20.55 -25.59
CA ASP A 344 -31.87 -20.26 -27.03
C ASP A 344 -30.96 -21.27 -27.78
N ALA A 345 -29.81 -21.61 -27.19
CA ALA A 345 -28.91 -22.62 -27.73
C ALA A 345 -29.57 -24.02 -27.77
N LEU A 346 -30.25 -24.41 -26.71
CA LEU A 346 -31.02 -25.67 -26.65
C LEU A 346 -32.19 -25.66 -27.64
N GLU A 347 -32.90 -24.54 -27.80
CA GLU A 347 -33.97 -24.40 -28.78
C GLU A 347 -33.44 -24.59 -30.20
N ALA A 348 -32.30 -23.99 -30.52
CA ALA A 348 -31.63 -24.18 -31.81
C ALA A 348 -31.21 -25.65 -32.04
N GLU A 349 -30.68 -26.33 -31.01
CA GLU A 349 -30.31 -27.75 -31.09
C GLU A 349 -31.55 -28.63 -31.32
N ILE A 350 -32.64 -28.39 -30.58
CA ILE A 350 -33.91 -29.10 -30.72
C ILE A 350 -34.49 -28.86 -32.11
N ALA A 351 -34.52 -27.61 -32.59
CA ALA A 351 -35.04 -27.29 -33.92
C ALA A 351 -34.25 -28.01 -35.03
N LEU A 352 -32.92 -28.08 -34.92
CA LEU A 352 -32.06 -28.80 -35.86
C LEU A 352 -32.34 -30.32 -35.84
N ARG A 353 -32.43 -30.93 -34.66
CA ARG A 353 -32.76 -32.36 -34.51
C ARG A 353 -34.16 -32.70 -35.00
N VAL A 354 -35.13 -31.82 -34.77
CA VAL A 354 -36.51 -32.00 -35.23
C VAL A 354 -36.62 -31.87 -36.74
N THR A 355 -35.72 -31.13 -37.39
CA THR A 355 -35.80 -30.87 -38.83
C THR A 355 -34.98 -31.80 -39.71
N SER A 356 -33.74 -32.16 -39.37
CA SER A 356 -32.83 -32.69 -40.38
C SER A 356 -32.33 -34.12 -40.14
N ALA A 357 -31.73 -34.40 -38.99
CA ALA A 357 -30.88 -35.59 -38.88
C ALA A 357 -31.60 -36.94 -39.09
N ASP A 358 -32.77 -37.14 -38.46
CA ASP A 358 -33.49 -38.41 -38.56
C ASP A 358 -34.54 -38.41 -39.69
N PHE A 359 -35.13 -37.24 -39.99
CA PHE A 359 -36.20 -37.13 -40.98
C PHE A 359 -35.64 -37.06 -42.41
N ASP A 360 -34.49 -36.41 -42.64
CA ASP A 360 -33.84 -36.38 -43.95
C ASP A 360 -33.31 -37.77 -44.31
N LEU A 361 -32.72 -38.49 -43.34
CA LEU A 361 -32.26 -39.86 -43.55
C LEU A 361 -33.40 -40.81 -43.93
N LEU A 362 -34.57 -40.63 -43.30
CA LEU A 362 -35.77 -41.36 -43.69
C LEU A 362 -36.28 -40.94 -45.08
N GLY A 363 -36.28 -39.64 -45.37
CA GLY A 363 -36.63 -39.08 -46.68
C GLY A 363 -35.76 -39.62 -47.80
N ASP A 364 -34.44 -39.66 -47.60
CA ASP A 364 -33.46 -40.18 -48.56
C ASP A 364 -33.65 -41.67 -48.82
N ARG A 365 -33.93 -42.46 -47.76
CA ARG A 365 -34.20 -43.89 -47.91
C ARG A 365 -35.49 -44.15 -48.68
N VAL A 366 -36.55 -43.37 -48.42
CA VAL A 366 -37.82 -43.48 -49.14
C VAL A 366 -37.64 -43.05 -50.59
N ASN A 367 -36.96 -41.92 -50.85
CA ASN A 367 -36.68 -41.44 -52.18
C ASN A 367 -35.81 -42.44 -52.98
N THR A 368 -34.79 -43.02 -52.34
CA THR A 368 -33.99 -44.10 -52.96
C THR A 368 -34.84 -45.30 -53.32
N ALA A 369 -35.75 -45.73 -52.43
CA ALA A 369 -36.67 -46.82 -52.71
C ALA A 369 -37.65 -46.47 -53.85
N GLU A 370 -38.17 -45.24 -53.89
CA GLU A 370 -39.07 -44.75 -54.95
C GLU A 370 -38.39 -44.66 -56.31
N VAL A 371 -37.14 -44.20 -56.36
CA VAL A 371 -36.32 -44.15 -57.59
C VAL A 371 -36.04 -45.56 -58.09
N GLN A 372 -35.66 -46.49 -57.21
CA GLN A 372 -35.44 -47.89 -57.59
C GLN A 372 -36.73 -48.56 -58.11
N LEU A 373 -37.88 -48.27 -57.50
CA LEU A 373 -39.18 -48.76 -57.96
C LEU A 373 -39.64 -48.13 -59.27
N SER A 374 -39.30 -46.86 -59.52
CA SER A 374 -39.65 -46.13 -60.75
C SER A 374 -38.74 -46.48 -61.92
N ALA A 375 -37.49 -46.87 -61.65
CA ALA A 375 -36.53 -47.35 -62.64
C ALA A 375 -36.85 -48.78 -63.13
N LEU A 376 -37.72 -49.52 -62.42
CA LEU A 376 -38.28 -50.76 -62.94
C LEU A 376 -39.20 -50.41 -64.11
N ASP A 377 -38.87 -50.90 -65.30
CA ASP A 377 -39.71 -50.77 -66.50
C ASP A 377 -40.92 -51.72 -66.41
N VAL A 378 -41.84 -51.38 -65.50
CA VAL A 378 -43.07 -52.13 -65.24
C VAL A 378 -43.88 -52.35 -66.53
N PRO A 379 -44.00 -51.37 -67.46
CA PRO A 379 -44.63 -51.59 -68.76
C PRO A 379 -43.95 -52.67 -69.60
N SER A 380 -42.61 -52.65 -69.74
CA SER A 380 -41.88 -53.66 -70.52
C SER A 380 -41.87 -55.04 -69.87
N ILE A 381 -41.76 -55.10 -68.53
CA ILE A 381 -41.90 -56.35 -67.77
C ILE A 381 -43.30 -56.95 -67.96
N THR A 382 -44.35 -56.12 -67.85
CA THR A 382 -45.74 -56.55 -68.04
C THR A 382 -46.01 -56.98 -69.47
N PHE A 383 -45.52 -56.21 -70.45
CA PHE A 383 -45.64 -56.53 -71.86
C PHE A 383 -44.89 -57.82 -72.21
N THR A 384 -43.68 -58.03 -71.70
CA THR A 384 -42.89 -59.25 -71.90
C THR A 384 -43.58 -60.47 -71.31
N VAL A 385 -44.15 -60.36 -70.10
CA VAL A 385 -44.93 -61.45 -69.48
C VAL A 385 -46.21 -61.74 -70.28
N GLN A 386 -46.90 -60.71 -70.79
CA GLN A 386 -48.08 -60.86 -71.62
C GLN A 386 -47.76 -61.45 -73.00
N GLN A 387 -46.66 -61.04 -73.62
CA GLN A 387 -46.16 -61.55 -74.91
C GLN A 387 -45.71 -63.00 -74.78
N THR A 388 -44.97 -63.35 -73.73
CA THR A 388 -44.57 -64.74 -73.46
C THR A 388 -45.81 -65.64 -73.25
N ARG A 389 -46.84 -65.14 -72.55
CA ARG A 389 -48.12 -65.86 -72.38
C ARG A 389 -48.91 -66.00 -73.68
N ARG A 390 -48.92 -64.99 -74.55
CA ARG A 390 -49.56 -65.09 -75.88
C ARG A 390 -48.80 -66.02 -76.81
N GLN A 391 -47.48 -65.91 -76.88
CA GLN A 391 -46.64 -66.70 -77.77
C GLN A 391 -46.57 -68.18 -77.36
N THR A 392 -46.73 -68.49 -76.07
CA THR A 392 -46.93 -69.89 -75.61
C THR A 392 -48.29 -70.44 -76.04
N ALA A 393 -49.33 -69.59 -76.11
CA ALA A 393 -50.66 -69.98 -76.60
C ALA A 393 -50.71 -70.09 -78.15
N ASP A 394 -49.96 -69.26 -78.88
CA ASP A 394 -49.90 -69.30 -80.36
C ASP A 394 -49.09 -70.53 -80.87
N LEU A 395 -48.20 -71.09 -80.04
CA LEU A 395 -47.44 -72.30 -80.38
C LEU A 395 -48.29 -73.59 -80.27
N ASP A 396 -49.41 -73.57 -79.56
CA ASP A 396 -50.35 -74.71 -79.51
C ASP A 396 -51.29 -74.76 -80.73
N ASP A 397 -51.49 -73.65 -81.46
CA ASP A 397 -52.38 -73.57 -82.64
C ASP A 397 -51.67 -73.76 -84.00
N ALA A 398 -50.33 -73.75 -84.07
CA ALA A 398 -49.56 -73.85 -85.32
C ALA A 398 -49.22 -75.29 -85.75
N ALA A 399 -50.11 -76.27 -85.48
CA ALA A 399 -49.85 -77.70 -85.70
C ALA A 399 -50.18 -78.23 -87.12
N LEU A 400 -50.36 -77.38 -88.12
CA LEU A 400 -50.46 -77.77 -89.53
C LEU A 400 -49.82 -76.67 -90.37
N VAL A 401 -48.90 -77.00 -91.29
CA VAL A 401 -48.72 -76.45 -92.66
C VAL A 401 -47.32 -76.76 -93.24
N THR A 402 -47.27 -76.69 -94.57
CA THR A 402 -46.32 -77.13 -95.61
C THR A 402 -44.85 -76.63 -95.53
N LEU A 403 -44.00 -77.15 -96.43
CA LEU A 403 -42.55 -76.85 -96.54
C LEU A 403 -42.21 -75.34 -96.64
N GLU A 404 -43.11 -74.53 -97.22
CA GLU A 404 -42.98 -73.07 -97.31
C GLU A 404 -43.05 -72.38 -95.94
N ASP A 405 -43.86 -72.89 -95.01
CA ASP A 405 -43.94 -72.41 -93.62
C ASP A 405 -42.72 -72.86 -92.79
N LEU A 406 -42.16 -74.04 -93.08
CA LEU A 406 -40.90 -74.48 -92.47
C LEU A 406 -39.71 -73.59 -92.85
N LEU A 407 -39.67 -73.12 -94.10
CA LEU A 407 -38.65 -72.20 -94.61
C LEU A 407 -38.84 -70.79 -94.05
N THR A 408 -40.07 -70.29 -93.99
CA THR A 408 -40.40 -68.99 -93.39
C THR A 408 -40.10 -68.97 -91.88
N GLY A 409 -40.50 -70.03 -91.15
CA GLY A 409 -40.20 -70.17 -89.73
C GLY A 409 -38.71 -70.41 -89.40
N TYR A 410 -37.88 -70.78 -90.37
CA TYR A 410 -36.41 -70.80 -90.20
C TYR A 410 -35.81 -69.41 -90.41
N ALA A 411 -36.31 -68.64 -91.39
CA ALA A 411 -35.93 -67.25 -91.60
C ALA A 411 -36.33 -66.37 -90.39
N ASP A 412 -37.51 -66.55 -89.83
CA ASP A 412 -37.97 -65.82 -88.64
C ASP A 412 -37.14 -66.18 -87.41
N ARG A 413 -36.77 -67.46 -87.22
CA ARG A 413 -35.87 -67.87 -86.13
C ARG A 413 -34.45 -67.31 -86.28
N GLN A 414 -33.96 -67.13 -87.50
CA GLN A 414 -32.70 -66.42 -87.75
C GLN A 414 -32.83 -64.93 -87.40
N ALA A 415 -33.89 -64.26 -87.85
CA ALA A 415 -34.14 -62.85 -87.54
C ALA A 415 -34.30 -62.60 -86.03
N ILE A 416 -34.98 -63.50 -85.29
CA ILE A 416 -35.11 -63.41 -83.83
C ILE A 416 -33.76 -63.60 -83.14
N ARG A 417 -32.91 -64.52 -83.61
CA ARG A 417 -31.57 -64.72 -83.04
C ARG A 417 -30.69 -63.50 -83.24
N GLU A 418 -30.73 -62.89 -84.42
CA GLU A 418 -29.99 -61.65 -84.70
C GLU A 418 -30.52 -60.45 -83.90
N ALA A 419 -31.84 -60.29 -83.80
CA ALA A 419 -32.46 -59.24 -82.98
C ALA A 419 -32.16 -59.42 -81.49
N THR A 420 -32.20 -60.65 -80.97
CA THR A 420 -31.85 -60.96 -79.57
C THR A 420 -30.36 -60.70 -79.30
N ALA A 421 -29.48 -61.10 -80.23
CA ALA A 421 -28.05 -60.82 -80.11
C ALA A 421 -27.75 -59.31 -80.16
N SER A 422 -28.42 -58.56 -81.04
CA SER A 422 -28.29 -57.10 -81.11
C SER A 422 -28.79 -56.43 -79.83
N ALA A 423 -29.94 -56.85 -79.30
CA ALA A 423 -30.48 -56.35 -78.03
C ALA A 423 -29.54 -56.67 -76.85
N GLN A 424 -28.97 -57.87 -76.79
CA GLN A 424 -27.98 -58.23 -75.77
C GLN A 424 -26.72 -57.36 -75.84
N ILE A 425 -26.23 -57.07 -77.05
CA ILE A 425 -25.06 -56.18 -77.25
C ILE A 425 -25.40 -54.74 -76.82
N GLN A 426 -26.55 -54.21 -77.22
CA GLN A 426 -26.99 -52.86 -76.84
C GLN A 426 -27.21 -52.73 -75.32
N LEU A 427 -27.84 -53.73 -74.70
CA LEU A 427 -28.11 -53.71 -73.27
C LEU A 427 -26.81 -53.78 -72.47
N LYS A 428 -25.88 -54.66 -72.87
CA LYS A 428 -24.53 -54.71 -72.29
C LYS A 428 -23.78 -53.38 -72.46
N SER A 429 -23.82 -52.76 -73.65
CA SER A 429 -23.21 -51.45 -73.90
C SER A 429 -23.78 -50.37 -72.99
N SER A 430 -25.11 -50.30 -72.84
CA SER A 430 -25.75 -49.29 -71.98
C SER A 430 -25.44 -49.51 -70.50
N VAL A 431 -25.35 -50.76 -70.06
CA VAL A 431 -24.99 -51.11 -68.69
C VAL A 431 -23.51 -50.79 -68.42
N ASP A 432 -22.62 -51.11 -69.35
CA ASP A 432 -21.20 -50.79 -69.24
C ASP A 432 -20.97 -49.26 -69.22
N GLU A 433 -21.70 -48.50 -70.05
CA GLU A 433 -21.69 -47.03 -70.05
C GLU A 433 -22.25 -46.45 -68.73
N ALA A 434 -23.36 -46.99 -68.22
CA ALA A 434 -23.95 -46.54 -66.96
C ALA A 434 -23.04 -46.84 -65.75
N LEU A 435 -22.43 -48.03 -65.71
CA LEU A 435 -21.47 -48.40 -64.67
C LEU A 435 -20.20 -47.53 -64.74
N ALA A 436 -19.72 -47.19 -65.94
CA ALA A 436 -18.60 -46.27 -66.11
C ALA A 436 -18.95 -44.85 -65.63
N ALA A 437 -20.15 -44.35 -65.93
CA ALA A 437 -20.64 -43.06 -65.45
C ALA A 437 -20.78 -43.04 -63.92
N GLU A 438 -21.38 -44.07 -63.32
CA GLU A 438 -21.50 -44.18 -61.86
C GLU A 438 -20.13 -44.29 -61.17
N ALA A 439 -19.20 -45.06 -61.72
CA ALA A 439 -17.84 -45.13 -61.20
C ALA A 439 -17.16 -43.75 -61.24
N SER A 440 -17.33 -42.98 -62.31
CA SER A 440 -16.80 -41.61 -62.39
C SER A 440 -17.42 -40.68 -61.35
N ALA A 441 -18.74 -40.79 -61.11
CA ALA A 441 -19.45 -40.01 -60.10
C ALA A 441 -18.99 -40.37 -58.68
N ARG A 442 -18.79 -41.66 -58.38
CA ARG A 442 -18.24 -42.12 -57.09
C ARG A 442 -16.82 -41.60 -56.87
N ILE A 443 -15.95 -41.64 -57.87
CA ILE A 443 -14.60 -41.07 -57.79
C ILE A 443 -14.65 -39.55 -57.53
N ALA A 444 -15.58 -38.84 -58.18
CA ALA A 444 -15.77 -37.40 -57.95
C ALA A 444 -16.24 -37.11 -56.51
N VAL A 445 -17.16 -37.92 -55.97
CA VAL A 445 -17.64 -37.82 -54.59
C VAL A 445 -16.54 -38.15 -53.58
N ASP A 446 -15.76 -39.21 -53.80
CA ASP A 446 -14.61 -39.56 -52.93
C ASP A 446 -13.57 -38.43 -52.92
N THR A 447 -13.31 -37.82 -54.08
CA THR A 447 -12.43 -36.65 -54.18
C THR A 447 -12.99 -35.46 -53.41
N ALA A 448 -14.29 -35.19 -53.53
CA ALA A 448 -14.96 -34.11 -52.79
C ALA A 448 -14.93 -34.36 -51.27
N LEU A 449 -15.14 -35.61 -50.83
CA LEU A 449 -15.03 -36.04 -49.44
C LEU A 449 -13.60 -35.89 -48.91
N GLY A 450 -12.60 -36.27 -49.68
CA GLY A 450 -11.19 -36.07 -49.33
C GLY A 450 -10.84 -34.59 -49.18
N ASN A 451 -11.31 -33.74 -50.11
CA ASN A 451 -11.14 -32.29 -50.03
C ASN A 451 -11.85 -31.70 -48.81
N LEU A 452 -13.09 -32.12 -48.54
CA LEU A 452 -13.85 -31.67 -47.37
C LEU A 452 -13.16 -32.08 -46.07
N ALA A 453 -12.67 -33.32 -45.97
CA ALA A 453 -11.92 -33.79 -44.80
C ALA A 453 -10.66 -32.96 -44.56
N SER A 454 -9.92 -32.62 -45.64
CA SER A 454 -8.74 -31.74 -45.56
C SER A 454 -9.10 -30.31 -45.11
N LEU A 455 -10.20 -29.76 -45.63
CA LEU A 455 -10.66 -28.42 -45.31
C LEU A 455 -11.14 -28.32 -43.85
N VAL A 456 -11.90 -29.31 -43.38
CA VAL A 456 -12.33 -29.42 -41.98
C VAL A 456 -11.15 -29.59 -41.03
N ALA A 457 -10.16 -30.42 -41.37
CA ALA A 457 -8.96 -30.57 -40.57
C ALA A 457 -8.19 -29.23 -40.47
N THR A 458 -8.03 -28.54 -41.60
CA THR A 458 -7.36 -27.23 -41.64
C THR A 458 -8.11 -26.19 -40.80
N GLU A 459 -9.44 -26.15 -40.89
CA GLU A 459 -10.26 -25.24 -40.09
C GLU A 459 -10.21 -25.57 -38.59
N TYR A 460 -10.23 -26.84 -38.21
CA TYR A 460 -10.11 -27.26 -36.82
C TYR A 460 -8.79 -26.80 -36.20
N TYR A 461 -7.66 -27.03 -36.88
CA TYR A 461 -6.36 -26.56 -36.39
C TYR A 461 -6.28 -25.03 -36.35
N SER A 462 -6.81 -24.34 -37.35
CA SER A 462 -6.83 -22.86 -37.35
C SER A 462 -7.67 -22.28 -36.21
N ARG A 463 -8.84 -22.86 -35.90
CA ARG A 463 -9.67 -22.45 -34.75
C ARG A 463 -8.96 -22.73 -33.44
N SER A 464 -8.37 -23.92 -33.28
CA SER A 464 -7.59 -24.28 -32.09
C SER A 464 -6.45 -23.30 -31.84
N ASP A 465 -5.69 -22.92 -32.86
CA ASP A 465 -4.60 -21.95 -32.74
C ASP A 465 -5.13 -20.55 -32.40
N THR A 466 -6.27 -20.17 -32.96
CA THR A 466 -6.93 -18.89 -32.65
C THR A 466 -7.42 -18.87 -31.20
N ASP A 467 -8.05 -19.93 -30.72
CA ASP A 467 -8.52 -20.06 -29.34
C ASP A 467 -7.34 -20.05 -28.36
N ALA A 468 -6.23 -20.73 -28.69
CA ALA A 468 -5.00 -20.68 -27.91
C ALA A 468 -4.42 -19.25 -27.85
N ALA A 469 -4.41 -18.53 -28.98
CA ALA A 469 -3.95 -17.14 -29.03
C ALA A 469 -4.88 -16.20 -28.22
N ILE A 470 -6.19 -16.38 -28.28
CA ILE A 470 -7.17 -15.62 -27.49
C ILE A 470 -7.00 -15.89 -25.99
N ALA A 471 -6.83 -17.15 -25.59
CA ALA A 471 -6.59 -17.52 -24.20
C ALA A 471 -5.29 -16.90 -23.67
N ALA A 472 -4.21 -16.95 -24.46
CA ALA A 472 -2.94 -16.31 -24.12
C ALA A 472 -3.07 -14.78 -23.98
N ALA A 473 -3.77 -14.13 -24.93
CA ALA A 473 -4.01 -12.68 -24.88
C ALA A 473 -4.86 -12.29 -23.67
N THR A 474 -5.88 -13.09 -23.33
CA THR A 474 -6.75 -12.87 -22.15
C THR A 474 -5.96 -13.00 -20.85
N LEU A 475 -5.10 -14.01 -20.74
CA LEU A 475 -4.22 -14.18 -19.59
C LEU A 475 -3.22 -13.03 -19.45
N LEU A 476 -2.65 -12.58 -20.57
CA LEU A 476 -1.75 -11.40 -20.60
C LEU A 476 -2.49 -10.14 -20.14
N LEU A 477 -3.71 -9.91 -20.61
CA LEU A 477 -4.52 -8.77 -20.17
C LEU A 477 -4.83 -8.86 -18.67
N LYS A 478 -5.21 -10.04 -18.18
CA LYS A 478 -5.47 -10.27 -16.76
C LYS A 478 -4.24 -9.99 -15.90
N THR A 479 -3.07 -10.49 -16.31
CA THR A 479 -1.81 -10.28 -15.56
C THR A 479 -1.34 -8.82 -15.60
N THR A 480 -1.51 -8.11 -16.72
CA THR A 480 -1.18 -6.67 -16.83
C THR A 480 -2.15 -5.75 -16.09
N MET A 481 -3.37 -6.22 -15.81
CA MET A 481 -4.34 -5.48 -15.00
C MET A 481 -4.24 -5.83 -13.51
N GLU A 482 -4.35 -7.10 -13.16
CA GLU A 482 -4.54 -7.60 -11.79
C GLU A 482 -3.25 -8.11 -11.12
N GLY A 483 -2.17 -8.31 -11.88
CA GLY A 483 -0.91 -8.78 -11.32
C GLY A 483 -0.28 -7.79 -10.32
N PRO A 484 0.76 -8.22 -9.56
CA PRO A 484 1.43 -7.37 -8.56
C PRO A 484 2.01 -6.07 -9.13
N GLY A 485 2.41 -6.07 -10.40
CA GLY A 485 2.84 -4.88 -11.16
C GLY A 485 1.81 -4.38 -12.17
N GLY A 486 0.61 -4.96 -12.16
CA GLY A 486 -0.48 -4.56 -13.04
C GLY A 486 -1.08 -3.22 -12.63
N SER A 487 -1.87 -2.61 -13.52
CA SER A 487 -2.46 -1.29 -13.29
C SER A 487 -3.34 -1.22 -12.04
N VAL A 488 -4.14 -2.26 -11.76
CA VAL A 488 -5.00 -2.35 -10.57
C VAL A 488 -4.19 -2.64 -9.32
N GLY A 489 -3.23 -3.56 -9.38
CA GLY A 489 -2.32 -3.86 -8.26
C GLY A 489 -1.50 -2.63 -7.85
N SER A 490 -0.98 -1.90 -8.83
CA SER A 490 -0.24 -0.64 -8.61
C SER A 490 -1.13 0.46 -8.04
N LEU A 491 -2.38 0.57 -8.52
CA LEU A 491 -3.36 1.52 -7.98
C LEU A 491 -3.71 1.19 -6.53
N ALA A 492 -3.92 -0.08 -6.19
CA ALA A 492 -4.19 -0.53 -4.82
C ALA A 492 -3.01 -0.22 -3.88
N ALA A 493 -1.77 -0.49 -4.32
CA ALA A 493 -0.56 -0.15 -3.59
C ALA A 493 -0.42 1.38 -3.39
N ASN A 494 -0.73 2.16 -4.42
CA ASN A 494 -0.72 3.62 -4.35
C ASN A 494 -1.78 4.17 -3.39
N LEU A 495 -3.02 3.66 -3.44
CA LEU A 495 -4.10 4.04 -2.51
C LEU A 495 -3.73 3.71 -1.06
N SER A 496 -3.20 2.51 -0.80
CA SER A 496 -2.78 2.09 0.54
C SER A 496 -1.65 2.98 1.08
N THR A 497 -0.68 3.30 0.22
CA THR A 497 0.43 4.20 0.57
C THR A 497 -0.07 5.63 0.84
N ASN A 498 -0.93 6.17 -0.01
CA ASN A 498 -1.50 7.51 0.15
C ASN A 498 -2.42 7.61 1.36
N TYR A 499 -3.23 6.59 1.65
CA TYR A 499 -4.06 6.54 2.85
C TYR A 499 -3.20 6.52 4.11
N SER A 500 -2.19 5.64 4.17
CA SER A 500 -1.24 5.57 5.30
C SER A 500 -0.47 6.89 5.48
N THR A 501 -0.07 7.52 4.37
CA THR A 501 0.58 8.84 4.38
C THR A 501 -0.37 9.92 4.88
N THR A 502 -1.65 9.91 4.48
CA THR A 502 -2.65 10.89 4.92
C THR A 502 -2.97 10.74 6.41
N VAL A 503 -3.08 9.51 6.92
CA VAL A 503 -3.25 9.24 8.36
C VAL A 503 -2.03 9.71 9.15
N ALA A 504 -0.82 9.39 8.68
CA ALA A 504 0.42 9.84 9.30
C ALA A 504 0.58 11.37 9.25
N VAL A 505 0.19 12.01 8.13
CA VAL A 505 0.19 13.47 7.96
C VAL A 505 -0.85 14.12 8.85
N ASN A 506 -2.05 13.56 8.99
CA ASN A 506 -3.07 14.08 9.91
C ASN A 506 -2.62 13.94 11.37
N ALA A 507 -1.92 12.86 11.74
CA ALA A 507 -1.29 12.70 13.05
C ALA A 507 -0.13 13.69 13.27
N ALA A 508 0.67 13.96 12.23
CA ALA A 508 1.77 14.93 12.29
C ALA A 508 1.30 16.40 12.29
N ILE A 509 0.20 16.73 11.59
CA ILE A 509 -0.45 18.04 11.62
C ILE A 509 -1.02 18.34 13.02
N ALA A 510 -1.37 17.30 13.79
CA ALA A 510 -1.78 17.42 15.19
C ALA A 510 -0.60 17.61 16.19
N ASP A 511 0.65 17.64 15.70
CA ASP A 511 1.86 17.89 16.49
C ASP A 511 2.53 19.21 16.07
N ALA A 512 1.81 20.32 16.27
CA ALA A 512 2.33 21.65 15.98
C ALA A 512 3.39 22.04 17.02
N LEU A 513 4.67 21.77 16.70
CA LEU A 513 5.83 22.16 17.49
C LEU A 513 6.42 23.47 16.97
N THR A 514 6.27 24.55 17.74
CA THR A 514 6.99 25.82 17.51
C THR A 514 8.13 25.91 18.50
N ARG A 515 9.38 25.88 18.00
CA ARG A 515 10.59 25.98 18.82
C ARG A 515 11.43 27.17 18.38
N LEU A 516 11.88 27.96 19.34
CA LEU A 516 12.78 29.09 19.16
C LEU A 516 14.03 28.88 20.02
N ASP A 517 15.20 28.86 19.40
CA ASP A 517 16.49 28.75 20.07
C ASP A 517 17.31 30.02 19.80
N ALA A 518 17.95 30.55 20.85
CA ALA A 518 18.91 31.65 20.77
C ALA A 518 20.16 31.26 21.56
N SER A 519 21.34 31.38 20.96
CA SER A 519 22.61 31.05 21.60
C SER A 519 23.63 32.16 21.41
N TYR A 520 24.40 32.45 22.46
CA TYR A 520 25.51 33.39 22.43
C TYR A 520 26.53 33.00 23.49
N ASP A 521 27.80 32.87 23.11
CA ASP A 521 28.95 32.68 24.00
C ASP A 521 28.75 31.60 25.08
N GLY A 522 28.43 30.37 24.67
CA GLY A 522 28.19 29.24 25.58
C GLY A 522 26.89 29.29 26.38
N SER A 523 26.10 30.36 26.23
CA SER A 523 24.75 30.48 26.79
C SER A 523 23.70 30.15 25.73
N ALA A 524 22.57 29.59 26.14
CA ALA A 524 21.46 29.27 25.26
C ALA A 524 20.13 29.52 25.97
N ALA A 525 19.16 30.04 25.24
CA ALA A 525 17.77 30.18 25.64
C ALA A 525 16.90 29.45 24.61
N ARG A 526 15.95 28.65 25.10
CA ARG A 526 15.03 27.87 24.28
C ARG A 526 13.61 28.11 24.74
N GLY A 527 12.72 28.36 23.80
CA GLY A 527 11.28 28.38 24.02
C GLY A 527 10.62 27.33 23.14
N GLN A 528 9.70 26.56 23.70
CA GLN A 528 8.92 25.57 22.99
C GLN A 528 7.44 25.75 23.29
N PHE A 529 6.65 25.72 22.23
CA PHE A 529 5.20 25.61 22.28
C PHE A 529 4.81 24.38 21.48
N ARG A 530 4.06 23.47 22.10
CA ARG A 530 3.62 22.23 21.49
C ARG A 530 2.15 22.01 21.81
N ILE A 531 1.36 21.73 20.78
CA ILE A 531 0.01 21.19 20.95
C ILE A 531 0.06 19.74 20.48
N THR A 532 -0.45 18.82 21.30
CA THR A 532 -0.70 17.43 20.92
C THR A 532 -2.17 17.13 21.08
N ALA A 533 -2.79 16.58 20.03
CA ALA A 533 -4.14 16.06 20.06
C ALA A 533 -4.13 14.63 19.52
N GLU A 534 -4.53 13.68 20.36
CA GLU A 534 -4.59 12.26 20.03
C GLU A 534 -6.03 11.76 20.23
N ALA A 535 -6.54 11.02 19.26
CA ALA A 535 -7.85 10.39 19.34
C ALA A 535 -7.75 8.94 18.85
N GLY A 536 -8.20 8.00 19.68
CA GLY A 536 -8.20 6.57 19.38
C GLY A 536 -9.33 5.82 20.08
N PRO A 537 -9.43 4.50 19.89
CA PRO A 537 -10.52 3.68 20.42
C PRO A 537 -10.63 3.70 21.96
N ALA A 538 -9.52 3.99 22.65
CA ALA A 538 -9.45 4.07 24.11
C ALA A 538 -9.81 5.46 24.68
N GLY A 539 -10.03 6.46 23.82
CA GLY A 539 -10.37 7.83 24.22
C GLY A 539 -9.61 8.90 23.43
N ALA A 540 -9.91 10.16 23.74
CA ALA A 540 -9.24 11.33 23.18
C ALA A 540 -8.48 12.09 24.28
N HIS A 541 -7.29 12.58 23.96
CA HIS A 541 -6.45 13.37 24.84
C HIS A 541 -5.92 14.58 24.07
N THR A 542 -5.96 15.76 24.70
CA THR A 542 -5.33 16.97 24.17
C THR A 542 -4.45 17.58 25.23
N ARG A 543 -3.21 17.93 24.86
CA ARG A 543 -2.27 18.64 25.72
C ARG A 543 -1.70 19.84 25.00
N ILE A 544 -1.70 20.97 25.68
CA ILE A 544 -0.94 22.15 25.30
C ILE A 544 0.24 22.23 26.26
N GLY A 545 1.46 22.15 25.74
CA GLY A 545 2.71 22.24 26.48
C GLY A 545 3.48 23.50 26.10
N LEU A 546 3.93 24.24 27.12
CA LEU A 546 4.87 25.34 26.98
C LEU A 546 6.08 25.01 27.83
N SER A 547 7.29 25.13 27.27
CA SER A 547 8.51 25.00 28.06
C SER A 547 9.53 26.05 27.67
N VAL A 548 10.29 26.49 28.67
CA VAL A 548 11.43 27.38 28.48
C VAL A 548 12.62 26.79 29.21
N ALA A 549 13.79 26.93 28.60
CA ALA A 549 15.06 26.53 29.21
C ALA A 549 16.09 27.62 28.96
N ALA A 550 16.84 28.00 29.99
CA ALA A 550 17.96 28.93 29.87
C ALA A 550 19.19 28.33 30.56
N THR A 551 20.28 28.26 29.80
CA THR A 551 21.61 27.83 30.27
C THR A 551 22.59 28.98 30.10
N ALA A 552 23.31 29.32 31.16
CA ALA A 552 24.50 30.16 31.06
C ALA A 552 25.75 29.29 30.86
N ALA A 553 26.83 29.89 30.35
CA ALA A 553 28.10 29.19 30.22
C ALA A 553 28.53 28.57 31.56
N ALA A 554 28.74 27.25 31.58
CA ALA A 554 29.13 26.46 32.75
C ALA A 554 28.14 26.46 33.95
N ALA A 555 26.85 26.71 33.71
CA ALA A 555 25.79 26.57 34.73
C ALA A 555 24.76 25.49 34.34
N ALA A 556 24.06 24.93 35.34
CA ALA A 556 22.92 24.05 35.11
C ALA A 556 21.77 24.82 34.41
N ALA A 557 20.96 24.11 33.63
CA ALA A 557 19.79 24.69 32.99
C ALA A 557 18.74 25.07 34.03
N SER A 558 18.22 26.29 33.91
CA SER A 558 16.95 26.66 34.55
C SER A 558 15.82 26.34 33.58
N GLU A 559 14.81 25.60 34.05
CA GLU A 559 13.70 25.13 33.24
C GLU A 559 12.37 25.49 33.91
N ALA A 560 11.37 25.82 33.10
CA ALA A 560 10.00 25.98 33.55
C ALA A 560 9.05 25.48 32.47
N SER A 561 7.96 24.84 32.89
CA SER A 561 6.94 24.35 31.96
C SER A 561 5.51 24.48 32.49
N LEU A 562 4.58 24.56 31.54
CA LEU A 562 3.14 24.61 31.76
C LEU A 562 2.48 23.60 30.82
N PHE A 563 1.66 22.71 31.38
CA PHE A 563 0.83 21.78 30.62
C PHE A 563 -0.64 21.99 30.94
N ILE A 564 -1.47 22.12 29.91
CA ILE A 564 -2.92 22.15 30.01
C ILE A 564 -3.44 20.90 29.33
N GLU A 565 -4.18 20.06 30.06
CA GLU A 565 -4.62 18.76 29.59
C GLU A 565 -6.14 18.59 29.68
N ALA A 566 -6.70 18.03 28.61
CA ALA A 566 -8.07 17.53 28.55
C ALA A 566 -8.04 16.05 28.17
N ILE A 567 -8.72 15.21 28.97
CA ILE A 567 -8.72 13.75 28.81
C ILE A 567 -10.18 13.30 28.79
N SER A 568 -10.59 12.60 27.72
CA SER A 568 -11.92 12.02 27.63
C SER A 568 -12.18 11.07 28.81
N GLY A 569 -13.29 11.26 29.52
CA GLY A 569 -13.62 10.49 30.73
C GLY A 569 -12.78 10.81 31.98
N GLY A 570 -11.83 11.74 31.89
CA GLY A 570 -10.98 12.18 33.00
C GLY A 570 -11.27 13.63 33.44
N ARG A 571 -10.50 14.11 34.44
CA ARG A 571 -10.53 15.52 34.85
C ARG A 571 -9.55 16.34 34.03
N SER A 572 -9.97 17.52 33.57
CA SER A 572 -9.05 18.53 33.05
C SER A 572 -8.08 18.99 34.14
N ARG A 573 -6.82 19.24 33.77
CA ARG A 573 -5.78 19.67 34.71
C ARG A 573 -4.79 20.65 34.10
N ILE A 574 -4.21 21.47 34.97
CA ILE A 574 -3.11 22.37 34.66
C ILE A 574 -1.93 21.94 35.52
N LEU A 575 -0.81 21.57 34.90
CA LEU A 575 0.43 21.23 35.58
C LEU A 575 1.45 22.35 35.35
N LEU A 576 2.11 22.76 36.42
CA LEU A 576 3.14 23.80 36.43
C LEU A 576 4.40 23.17 37.03
N ASP A 577 5.52 23.33 36.35
CA ASP A 577 6.83 22.91 36.83
C ASP A 577 7.78 24.11 36.75
N GLY A 578 8.36 24.49 37.89
CA GLY A 578 9.21 25.66 38.02
C GLY A 578 9.33 26.13 39.47
N ASP A 579 10.44 26.80 39.78
CA ASP A 579 10.80 27.19 41.15
C ASP A 579 9.88 28.29 41.74
N LEU A 580 9.25 29.11 40.88
CA LEU A 580 8.44 30.26 41.31
C LEU A 580 7.22 30.46 40.40
N VAL A 581 6.02 30.51 41.00
CA VAL A 581 4.76 30.81 40.29
C VAL A 581 4.18 32.12 40.81
N ALA A 582 4.08 33.14 39.95
CA ALA A 582 3.55 34.46 40.31
C ALA A 582 2.41 34.87 39.37
N ILE A 583 1.34 35.43 39.94
CA ILE A 583 0.29 36.12 39.18
C ILE A 583 0.59 37.61 39.25
N LEU A 584 0.97 38.20 38.12
CA LEU A 584 1.36 39.60 38.05
C LEU A 584 0.13 40.48 37.83
N ASN A 585 0.00 41.56 38.60
CA ASN A 585 -0.95 42.63 38.34
C ASN A 585 -0.17 43.87 37.89
N GLY A 586 -0.48 44.40 36.71
CA GLY A 586 0.38 45.35 36.00
C GLY A 586 0.87 46.55 36.82
N ALA A 587 2.09 46.99 36.51
CA ALA A 587 2.82 48.18 37.02
C ALA A 587 3.30 48.17 38.49
N GLY A 588 2.91 47.21 39.32
CA GLY A 588 3.58 46.92 40.60
C GLY A 588 4.47 45.69 40.45
N GLY A 589 5.73 45.74 40.91
CA GLY A 589 6.69 44.64 40.75
C GLY A 589 6.15 43.26 41.13
N ALA A 590 6.78 42.22 40.58
CA ALA A 590 6.34 40.83 40.73
C ALA A 590 6.15 40.43 42.19
N GLU A 591 4.91 40.40 42.63
CA GLU A 591 4.55 39.95 43.96
C GLU A 591 4.14 38.48 43.85
N ALA A 592 5.08 37.55 44.06
CA ALA A 592 4.79 36.11 44.05
C ALA A 592 3.82 35.79 45.21
N PRO A 593 2.53 35.53 44.92
CA PRO A 593 1.56 35.32 45.99
C PRO A 593 1.71 33.92 46.60
N PHE A 594 2.16 32.95 45.79
CA PHE A 594 2.41 31.57 46.13
C PHE A 594 3.90 31.25 45.92
N ILE A 595 4.53 30.60 46.90
CA ILE A 595 5.89 30.07 46.78
C ILE A 595 5.83 28.62 47.19
N VAL A 596 6.31 27.70 46.36
CA VAL A 596 6.41 26.28 46.71
C VAL A 596 7.84 26.00 47.16
N THR A 597 8.03 25.60 48.40
CA THR A 597 9.37 25.28 48.92
C THR A 597 9.26 24.11 49.88
N GLY A 598 10.12 23.10 49.73
CA GLY A 598 10.10 21.92 50.61
C GLY A 598 8.80 21.10 50.58
N GLY A 599 7.98 21.23 49.53
CA GLY A 599 6.68 20.55 49.40
C GLY A 599 5.50 21.29 50.04
N GLU A 600 5.72 22.48 50.60
CA GLU A 600 4.67 23.33 51.19
C GLU A 600 4.38 24.54 50.31
N VAL A 601 3.12 24.98 50.29
CA VAL A 601 2.69 26.21 49.62
C VAL A 601 2.69 27.35 50.64
N HIS A 602 3.58 28.31 50.44
CA HIS A 602 3.66 29.53 51.25
C HIS A 602 2.89 30.67 50.57
N LEU A 603 2.02 31.32 51.33
CA LEU A 603 1.21 32.46 50.91
C LEU A 603 1.56 33.67 51.75
N ARG A 604 2.00 34.78 51.14
CA ARG A 604 2.34 35.99 51.92
C ARG A 604 1.09 36.69 52.47
N LYS A 605 0.05 36.84 51.64
CA LYS A 605 -1.21 37.49 52.01
C LYS A 605 -2.34 36.93 51.16
N ALA A 606 -3.43 36.52 51.80
CA ALA A 606 -4.65 36.10 51.13
C ALA A 606 -5.85 36.89 51.71
N MET A 607 -6.73 37.37 50.84
CA MET A 607 -8.07 37.83 51.23
C MET A 607 -9.05 36.72 50.84
N ILE A 608 -9.58 36.02 51.84
CA ILE A 608 -10.51 34.91 51.62
C ILE A 608 -11.88 35.34 52.10
N LYS A 609 -12.89 35.31 51.21
CA LYS A 609 -14.26 35.69 51.54
C LYS A 609 -14.90 34.67 52.48
N GLU A 610 -14.67 33.39 52.21
CA GLU A 610 -15.17 32.25 52.97
C GLU A 610 -14.15 31.11 52.87
N ALA A 611 -13.82 30.47 54.00
CA ALA A 611 -12.85 29.40 54.07
C ALA A 611 -13.45 28.23 54.88
N ASP A 612 -13.52 27.05 54.27
CA ASP A 612 -13.77 25.80 54.97
C ASP A 612 -12.44 25.08 55.15
N ILE A 613 -11.99 24.91 56.39
CA ILE A 613 -10.66 24.39 56.74
C ILE A 613 -10.85 23.35 57.83
N ASP A 614 -10.54 22.09 57.51
CA ASP A 614 -10.68 20.96 58.43
C ASP A 614 -9.83 21.15 59.70
N THR A 615 -8.55 21.53 59.54
CA THR A 615 -7.68 21.90 60.68
C THR A 615 -6.86 23.14 60.36
N LEU A 616 -7.14 24.23 61.07
CA LEU A 616 -6.36 25.47 61.00
C LEU A 616 -5.31 25.53 62.11
N LYS A 617 -4.03 25.53 61.74
CA LYS A 617 -2.90 25.76 62.67
C LYS A 617 -2.38 27.18 62.51
N LEU A 618 -2.58 28.02 63.53
CA LEU A 618 -2.05 29.39 63.58
C LEU A 618 -0.85 29.47 64.50
N ALA A 619 0.29 29.94 63.98
CA ALA A 619 1.43 30.28 64.82
C ALA A 619 1.05 31.46 65.74
N GLY A 620 1.10 31.25 67.06
CA GLY A 620 0.91 32.32 68.04
C GLY A 620 -0.55 32.73 68.35
N GLN A 621 -1.58 32.08 67.81
CA GLN A 621 -3.01 32.24 68.21
C GLN A 621 -3.49 33.71 68.34
N SER A 622 -3.26 34.57 67.35
CA SER A 622 -3.74 35.96 67.38
C SER A 622 -5.22 36.06 66.96
N VAL A 623 -6.14 36.04 67.94
CA VAL A 623 -7.57 36.28 67.74
C VAL A 623 -8.08 37.23 68.84
N THR A 624 -8.84 38.28 68.47
CA THR A 624 -9.50 39.20 69.43
C THR A 624 -10.80 38.56 69.95
N ILE A 625 -10.90 38.36 71.27
CA ILE A 625 -12.08 37.74 71.92
C ILE A 625 -12.81 38.79 72.77
N PRO A 626 -14.00 39.30 72.35
CA PRO A 626 -14.79 40.20 73.18
C PRO A 626 -15.68 39.43 74.17
N VAL A 627 -15.73 39.88 75.44
CA VAL A 627 -16.70 39.42 76.45
C VAL A 627 -17.60 40.60 76.83
N ALA A 628 -18.92 40.47 76.69
CA ALA A 628 -19.87 41.52 77.04
C ALA A 628 -20.91 41.02 78.06
N VAL A 629 -21.19 41.84 79.09
CA VAL A 629 -22.18 41.54 80.12
C VAL A 629 -23.11 42.75 80.27
N TYR A 630 -24.41 42.50 80.25
CA TYR A 630 -25.45 43.48 80.50
C TYR A 630 -26.31 43.04 81.68
N GLN A 631 -26.49 43.92 82.68
CA GLN A 631 -27.35 43.63 83.83
C GLN A 631 -28.55 44.58 83.85
N PRO A 632 -29.75 44.11 83.48
CA PRO A 632 -30.98 44.89 83.62
C PRO A 632 -31.36 45.05 85.10
N GLY A 633 -31.92 46.20 85.46
CA GLY A 633 -32.37 46.52 86.83
C GLY A 633 -31.74 47.79 87.41
N SER A 634 -32.45 48.42 88.35
CA SER A 634 -32.00 49.61 89.08
C SER A 634 -31.20 49.21 90.32
N PHE A 635 -30.08 49.90 90.55
CA PHE A 635 -29.17 49.72 91.67
C PHE A 635 -29.04 51.04 92.43
N ARG A 636 -29.07 51.01 93.77
CA ARG A 636 -28.80 52.17 94.60
C ARG A 636 -27.53 51.90 95.41
N PRO A 637 -26.48 52.74 95.31
CA PRO A 637 -25.27 52.56 96.07
C PRO A 637 -25.52 52.86 97.56
N ALA A 638 -25.01 51.99 98.42
CA ALA A 638 -25.01 52.17 99.86
C ALA A 638 -23.91 53.16 100.32
N THR A 639 -24.06 53.69 101.53
CA THR A 639 -22.99 54.40 102.25
C THR A 639 -22.10 53.35 102.95
N GLY A 640 -20.89 53.13 102.44
CA GLY A 640 -19.94 52.13 102.95
C GLY A 640 -19.20 51.37 101.83
N ASP A 641 -18.52 50.27 102.17
CA ASP A 641 -17.77 49.44 101.20
C ASP A 641 -18.66 49.00 100.03
N GLY A 642 -18.36 49.53 98.84
CA GLY A 642 -19.28 49.55 97.69
C GLY A 642 -19.84 48.20 97.25
N THR A 643 -21.12 48.21 96.87
CA THR A 643 -21.82 47.01 96.41
C THR A 643 -21.56 46.75 94.92
N TYR A 644 -21.31 45.48 94.54
CA TYR A 644 -21.02 45.08 93.16
C TYR A 644 -22.19 45.36 92.22
N MET A 645 -21.89 45.97 91.08
CA MET A 645 -22.87 46.44 90.12
C MET A 645 -22.93 45.62 88.84
N VAL A 646 -21.77 45.27 88.29
CA VAL A 646 -21.65 44.46 87.08
C VAL A 646 -20.26 43.84 87.10
N GLY A 647 -20.12 42.64 86.56
CA GLY A 647 -18.84 41.97 86.48
C GLY A 647 -18.78 41.02 85.30
N ALA A 648 -17.59 40.88 84.74
CA ALA A 648 -17.27 39.95 83.67
C ALA A 648 -15.95 39.25 84.00
N ARG A 649 -15.82 37.99 83.58
CA ARG A 649 -14.57 37.25 83.65
C ARG A 649 -14.03 37.05 82.24
N ILE A 650 -12.73 37.20 82.08
CA ILE A 650 -12.02 36.87 80.83
C ILE A 650 -10.86 35.93 81.17
N LEU A 651 -10.58 34.98 80.28
CA LEU A 651 -9.32 34.24 80.32
C LEU A 651 -8.27 35.16 79.70
N SER A 652 -7.32 35.63 80.49
CA SER A 652 -6.26 36.52 80.04
C SER A 652 -4.97 35.76 79.77
N GLU A 653 -4.34 36.06 78.64
CA GLU A 653 -2.99 35.63 78.28
C GLU A 653 -1.92 36.70 78.63
N GLY A 654 -2.28 37.73 79.42
CA GLY A 654 -1.38 38.84 79.76
C GLY A 654 -1.38 40.00 78.77
N TYR A 655 -2.28 40.00 77.77
CA TYR A 655 -2.43 41.11 76.83
C TYR A 655 -3.21 42.28 77.42
N PRO A 656 -2.90 43.53 77.00
CA PRO A 656 -3.68 44.70 77.40
C PRO A 656 -5.18 44.47 77.16
N THR A 657 -5.96 44.60 78.24
CA THR A 657 -7.41 44.42 78.21
C THR A 657 -8.06 45.78 78.28
N VAL A 658 -8.86 46.12 77.27
CA VAL A 658 -9.74 47.30 77.30
C VAL A 658 -11.04 46.94 78.00
N ILE A 659 -11.38 47.70 79.04
CA ILE A 659 -12.59 47.57 79.84
C ILE A 659 -13.46 48.80 79.58
N SER A 660 -14.55 48.62 78.85
CA SER A 660 -15.55 49.66 78.63
C SER A 660 -16.71 49.46 79.60
N PHE A 661 -17.02 50.47 80.40
CA PHE A 661 -18.15 50.48 81.33
C PHE A 661 -19.13 51.59 80.98
N GLY A 662 -20.42 51.26 81.02
CA GLY A 662 -21.51 52.19 80.79
C GLY A 662 -22.66 52.00 81.77
N CYS A 663 -23.27 53.10 82.22
CA CYS A 663 -24.53 53.06 82.96
C CYS A 663 -25.33 54.37 82.80
N GLN A 664 -26.60 54.34 83.22
CA GLN A 664 -27.46 55.51 83.36
C GLN A 664 -27.65 55.80 84.84
N MET A 665 -27.42 57.04 85.26
CA MET A 665 -27.55 57.46 86.65
C MET A 665 -28.65 58.53 86.76
N GLY A 666 -29.70 58.27 87.53
CA GLY A 666 -30.79 59.20 87.81
C GLY A 666 -30.89 59.50 89.31
N GLY A 667 -31.27 60.70 89.70
CA GLY A 667 -31.30 61.12 91.11
C GLY A 667 -31.92 62.51 91.24
N SER A 668 -32.23 62.95 92.46
CA SER A 668 -32.77 64.29 92.72
C SER A 668 -31.69 65.19 93.30
N GLY A 669 -31.48 66.36 92.69
CA GLY A 669 -30.44 67.32 93.10
C GLY A 669 -29.02 66.84 92.78
N TYR A 670 -28.04 67.27 93.58
CA TYR A 670 -26.61 66.97 93.36
C TYR A 670 -26.20 65.56 93.84
N SER A 671 -26.95 64.52 93.51
CA SER A 671 -26.63 63.14 93.92
C SER A 671 -25.33 62.66 93.25
N GLU A 672 -24.40 62.07 94.01
CA GLU A 672 -23.11 61.62 93.49
C GLU A 672 -22.88 60.12 93.75
N ALA A 673 -22.23 59.45 92.81
CA ALA A 673 -21.75 58.09 92.95
C ALA A 673 -20.26 58.00 92.54
N GLU A 674 -19.49 57.31 93.37
CA GLU A 674 -18.10 56.95 93.05
C GLU A 674 -18.07 55.48 92.62
N PHE A 675 -17.60 55.24 91.40
CA PHE A 675 -17.44 53.95 90.77
C PHE A 675 -16.02 53.44 90.96
N TYR A 676 -15.88 52.16 91.33
CA TYR A 676 -14.58 51.51 91.47
C TYR A 676 -14.50 50.31 90.55
N LEU A 677 -13.59 50.36 89.58
CA LEU A 677 -13.22 49.20 88.78
C LEU A 677 -12.24 48.36 89.59
N ARG A 678 -12.56 47.07 89.77
CA ARG A 678 -11.75 46.10 90.47
C ARG A 678 -11.30 44.98 89.55
N ARG A 679 -10.03 44.61 89.66
CA ARG A 679 -9.44 43.38 89.13
C ARG A 679 -9.26 42.39 90.26
N ASN A 680 -9.90 41.22 90.18
CA ASN A 680 -9.84 40.16 91.19
C ASN A 680 -10.09 40.66 92.64
N GLY A 681 -10.97 41.67 92.79
CA GLY A 681 -11.28 42.29 94.08
C GLY A 681 -10.43 43.51 94.46
N THR A 682 -9.29 43.75 93.80
CA THR A 682 -8.44 44.92 94.03
C THR A 682 -8.88 46.09 93.17
N ILE A 683 -9.02 47.28 93.76
CA ILE A 683 -9.38 48.50 93.00
C ILE A 683 -8.19 48.89 92.11
N ILE A 684 -8.46 49.03 90.81
CA ILE A 684 -7.47 49.46 89.81
C ILE A 684 -7.79 50.84 89.25
N HIS A 685 -9.04 51.30 89.35
CA HIS A 685 -9.44 52.64 88.93
C HIS A 685 -10.68 53.12 89.70
N SER A 686 -10.81 54.43 89.91
CA SER A 686 -12.03 55.07 90.40
C SER A 686 -12.53 56.17 89.47
N LEU A 687 -13.84 56.39 89.44
CA LEU A 687 -14.47 57.46 88.67
C LEU A 687 -15.64 58.00 89.48
N ALA A 688 -15.71 59.32 89.68
CA ALA A 688 -16.89 59.96 90.26
C ALA A 688 -17.81 60.48 89.16
N ALA A 689 -19.13 60.32 89.33
CA ALA A 689 -20.14 60.98 88.52
C ALA A 689 -21.27 61.51 89.40
N GLY A 690 -21.83 62.67 89.03
CA GLY A 690 -22.91 63.33 89.78
C GLY A 690 -24.06 63.80 88.90
N THR A 691 -25.28 63.70 89.41
CA THR A 691 -26.47 64.24 88.73
C THR A 691 -26.51 65.77 88.82
N GLY A 692 -27.05 66.43 87.78
CA GLY A 692 -27.13 67.89 87.72
C GLY A 692 -28.18 68.50 88.68
N PRO A 693 -28.18 69.84 88.86
CA PRO A 693 -29.00 70.55 89.85
C PRO A 693 -30.51 70.29 89.79
N LEU A 694 -31.04 69.88 88.62
CA LEU A 694 -32.46 69.60 88.41
C LEU A 694 -32.83 68.10 88.45
N GLY A 695 -31.91 67.23 88.85
CA GLY A 695 -32.15 65.78 88.89
C GLY A 695 -32.20 65.09 87.52
N ALA A 696 -31.56 65.69 86.51
CA ALA A 696 -31.48 65.10 85.17
C ALA A 696 -30.63 63.82 85.18
N SER A 697 -31.13 62.76 84.52
CA SER A 697 -30.39 61.52 84.32
C SER A 697 -29.11 61.77 83.52
N GLN A 698 -27.99 61.24 84.00
CA GLN A 698 -26.69 61.34 83.36
C GLN A 698 -26.27 59.97 82.79
N SER A 699 -25.73 59.98 81.57
CA SER A 699 -25.05 58.82 81.00
C SER A 699 -23.60 58.81 81.47
N VAL A 700 -23.17 57.74 82.14
CA VAL A 700 -21.78 57.53 82.52
C VAL A 700 -21.19 56.51 81.55
N PHE A 701 -20.15 56.89 80.82
CA PHE A 701 -19.38 56.00 79.97
C PHE A 701 -17.90 56.25 80.20
N THR A 702 -17.13 55.17 80.35
CA THR A 702 -15.69 55.25 80.57
C THR A 702 -15.01 54.01 80.02
N GLU A 703 -13.78 54.19 79.55
CA GLU A 703 -12.93 53.11 79.10
C GLU A 703 -11.63 53.13 79.88
N PHE A 704 -11.19 51.94 80.26
CA PHE A 704 -9.94 51.75 80.97
C PHE A 704 -9.11 50.71 80.24
N VAL A 705 -7.80 50.89 80.23
CA VAL A 705 -6.88 49.89 79.70
C VAL A 705 -6.13 49.32 80.89
N ASP A 706 -6.36 48.04 81.16
CA ASP A 706 -5.48 47.28 82.05
C ASP A 706 -4.32 46.75 81.22
N ALA A 707 -3.16 47.40 81.35
CA ALA A 707 -1.97 47.11 80.56
C ALA A 707 -1.31 45.76 80.93
N ASP A 708 -1.55 45.26 82.14
CA ASP A 708 -1.00 43.99 82.62
C ASP A 708 -2.03 43.27 83.50
N PRO A 709 -3.02 42.59 82.89
CA PRO A 709 -4.06 41.88 83.62
C PRO A 709 -3.57 40.62 84.33
N GLY A 710 -2.32 40.20 84.10
CA GLY A 710 -1.80 38.87 84.44
C GLY A 710 -2.35 37.76 83.51
N THR A 711 -1.99 36.52 83.80
CA THR A 711 -2.46 35.34 83.05
C THR A 711 -3.52 34.54 83.84
N GLY A 712 -4.40 33.83 83.14
CA GLY A 712 -5.46 33.01 83.74
C GLY A 712 -6.82 33.72 83.82
N SER A 713 -7.74 33.20 84.64
CA SER A 713 -9.08 33.80 84.77
C SER A 713 -9.02 35.10 85.56
N VAL A 714 -9.26 36.23 84.90
CA VAL A 714 -9.27 37.56 85.49
C VAL A 714 -10.72 38.05 85.58
N ALA A 715 -11.15 38.40 86.80
CA ALA A 715 -12.47 38.95 87.07
C ALA A 715 -12.39 40.48 87.16
N TYR A 716 -13.07 41.16 86.24
CA TYR A 716 -13.29 42.60 86.32
C TYR A 716 -14.69 42.87 86.85
N THR A 717 -14.78 43.70 87.88
CA THR A 717 -16.06 44.08 88.49
C THR A 717 -16.10 45.58 88.73
N VAL A 718 -17.26 46.18 88.57
CA VAL A 718 -17.50 47.58 88.94
C VAL A 718 -18.39 47.58 90.18
N SER A 719 -18.01 48.34 91.21
CA SER A 719 -18.91 48.70 92.32
C SER A 719 -19.21 50.19 92.28
N ALA A 720 -20.23 50.63 93.01
CA ALA A 720 -20.40 52.05 93.33
C ALA A 720 -20.72 52.28 94.81
N VAL A 721 -20.31 53.44 95.29
CA VAL A 721 -20.59 53.99 96.62
C VAL A 721 -21.28 55.34 96.46
N HIS A 722 -22.16 55.69 97.40
CA HIS A 722 -22.74 57.03 97.42
C HIS A 722 -21.66 58.06 97.80
N GLY A 723 -21.34 58.98 96.87
CA GLY A 723 -20.38 60.04 97.12
C GLY A 723 -20.99 61.09 98.05
N VAL A 724 -20.30 61.43 99.13
CA VAL A 724 -20.72 62.48 100.07
C VAL A 724 -19.70 63.62 100.04
N SER A 725 -20.10 64.77 99.54
CA SER A 725 -19.32 66.01 99.45
C SER A 725 -20.01 67.13 100.22
N ALA A 726 -19.33 68.26 100.40
CA ALA A 726 -19.91 69.43 101.04
C ALA A 726 -21.13 69.99 100.27
N VAL A 727 -21.20 69.74 98.96
CA VAL A 727 -22.24 70.27 98.05
C VAL A 727 -23.46 69.37 98.00
N ASN A 728 -23.29 68.05 98.22
CA ASN A 728 -24.37 67.08 98.10
C ASN A 728 -24.91 66.57 99.45
N ARG A 729 -24.41 67.10 100.56
CA ARG A 729 -24.77 66.67 101.92
C ARG A 729 -26.27 66.87 102.17
N GLY A 730 -27.02 65.77 102.18
CA GLY A 730 -28.48 65.76 102.38
C GLY A 730 -29.30 65.30 101.16
N PHE A 731 -28.68 65.06 99.99
CA PHE A 731 -29.36 64.46 98.84
C PHE A 731 -29.34 62.91 98.91
N PRO A 732 -30.36 62.22 98.37
CA PRO A 732 -30.42 60.75 98.39
C PRO A 732 -29.40 60.12 97.44
N SER A 733 -29.05 58.84 97.67
CA SER A 733 -28.22 58.06 96.74
C SER A 733 -28.83 58.00 95.34
N PRO A 734 -28.03 58.17 94.26
CA PRO A 734 -28.53 58.06 92.90
C PRO A 734 -28.97 56.63 92.57
N ILE A 735 -29.91 56.50 91.64
CA ILE A 735 -30.35 55.26 91.02
C ILE A 735 -29.51 55.02 89.77
N ILE A 736 -28.77 53.92 89.75
CA ILE A 736 -27.97 53.52 88.60
C ILE A 736 -28.68 52.36 87.87
N SER A 737 -28.85 52.48 86.57
CA SER A 737 -29.58 51.52 85.73
C SER A 737 -28.84 51.29 84.40
N ARG A 738 -29.30 50.32 83.60
CA ARG A 738 -28.73 49.99 82.28
C ARG A 738 -27.21 49.82 82.31
N ARG A 739 -26.75 48.95 83.21
CA ARG A 739 -25.32 48.72 83.48
C ARG A 739 -24.77 47.73 82.47
N SER A 740 -23.76 48.15 81.71
CA SER A 740 -23.08 47.33 80.72
C SER A 740 -21.58 47.36 80.95
N MET A 741 -20.94 46.23 80.72
CA MET A 741 -19.49 46.09 80.77
C MET A 741 -19.02 45.24 79.60
N ARG A 742 -17.98 45.69 78.90
CA ARG A 742 -17.32 44.96 77.82
C ARG A 742 -15.82 44.86 78.09
N LEU A 743 -15.28 43.67 77.90
CA LEU A 743 -13.87 43.37 77.94
C LEU A 743 -13.41 43.03 76.52
N THR A 744 -12.33 43.65 76.06
CA THR A 744 -11.71 43.34 74.77
C THR A 744 -10.22 43.17 74.98
N GLN A 745 -9.68 42.00 74.66
CA GLN A 745 -8.23 41.78 74.62
C GLN A 745 -7.71 41.99 73.21
N THR A 746 -6.71 42.86 73.10
CA THR A 746 -6.02 43.11 71.84
C THR A 746 -4.65 42.47 71.89
N LYS A 747 -4.49 41.38 71.13
CA LYS A 747 -3.19 40.76 70.88
C LYS A 747 -2.55 41.49 69.70
N ARG A 748 -1.45 42.20 69.95
CA ARG A 748 -0.69 42.89 68.90
C ARG A 748 0.17 41.90 68.12
#